data_AF-A0A8J5FK25-F1
#
_entry.id   AF-A0A8J5FK25-F1
#
_cell.length_a   1.000
_cell.length_b   1.000
_cell.length_c   1.000
_cell.angle_alpha   90.00
_cell.angle_beta   90.00
_cell.angle_gamma   90.00
#
_symmetry.space_group_name_H-M   'P 1'
#
loop_
_entity.id
_entity.type
_entity.pdbx_description
1 polymer ?
#
loop_
_entity_poly.entity_id
_entity_poly.type
_entity_poly.pdbx_seq_one_letter_code
_entity_poly.pdbx_strand_id
1 'polypeptide(L)'
;MSFFSLLTCLAFLSFFLAGIPFASCINFTVYDFGSESAIKISGNINVSGGPLQLTGGQPNAATAYYAHAIPMWSAATNENASFSTYFEFSVSFPGGGGGSAVNSSTTGGFSFFLAPYDSFDHRTSRVNSTSSDRLAVEFNSYRVNSTSNGAAAANNDTLAARISYNATSKSLLVQFEDLIKASPNSMSLNLNRSVDVREVLPEKVLVGFFVTNGSGAALQRITRWNFTSDLEPKRNKSTLELWTVAPVVALILALILAALTYYICRGRGSLRTKILYFAILSLEKGVTFARRPLLLRRLMTNKVENASLNLTESMDDEFSTGTTGPRRFSYLELALATNNFSEKRKLGEGGFGGVYKGFLCRSGREVAVKKISSQSKQGRKEYESEVKIISRLRHRNLVQLLGWCHERGEFLLVYEFLPNGSLDAHLFGRKTPLPWSIRYKVAAGLAKALLYLHEEWEQCVVHRDIKPSNVILDSGFNAKLGDFGLARLVDHQVGQHATGVAGTLGYLAPECFHTGKASKESDAYSFGMVALEIATGRPAVEHGNVAVAVPVRLVEWVWEMYGKRRLMEAADQRMGSDFKAEEMERLMLVGLWCAHPDQRQRPSMREVIQALRFEGAVIPNLPKKMPVPVFPSLLPPTLSSPSTPPTITFGSFTTGR
;
A
#
# COMPACT_ATOMS: atom_id res chain seq x y z
N MET A 1 4.25 -15.62 67.23
CA MET A 1 5.09 -15.32 66.05
C MET A 1 4.63 -16.00 64.74
N SER A 2 3.75 -17.02 64.74
CA SER A 2 3.40 -17.74 63.49
C SER A 2 2.26 -17.14 62.67
N PHE A 3 1.30 -16.43 63.28
CA PHE A 3 0.14 -15.86 62.55
C PHE A 3 0.52 -14.66 61.67
N PHE A 4 1.47 -13.84 62.12
CA PHE A 4 1.94 -12.68 61.38
C PHE A 4 2.75 -13.08 60.14
N SER A 5 3.56 -14.14 60.26
CA SER A 5 4.34 -14.71 59.15
C SER A 5 3.45 -15.27 58.04
N LEU A 6 2.35 -15.96 58.41
CA LEU A 6 1.43 -16.54 57.44
C LEU A 6 0.66 -15.47 56.66
N LEU A 7 0.24 -14.39 57.32
CA LEU A 7 -0.48 -13.29 56.69
C LEU A 7 0.43 -12.44 55.79
N THR A 8 1.68 -12.22 56.19
CA THR A 8 2.69 -11.56 55.33
C THR A 8 3.08 -12.43 54.14
N CYS A 9 3.17 -13.75 54.31
CA CYS A 9 3.42 -14.67 53.19
C CYS A 9 2.24 -14.73 52.22
N LEU A 10 0.99 -14.76 52.71
CA LEU A 10 -0.20 -14.73 51.86
C LEU A 10 -0.35 -13.39 51.12
N ALA A 11 -0.03 -12.27 51.78
CA ALA A 11 0.02 -10.96 51.14
C ALA A 11 1.13 -10.88 50.08
N PHE A 12 2.33 -11.40 50.36
CA PHE A 12 3.42 -11.48 49.38
C PHE A 12 3.08 -12.40 48.20
N LEU A 13 2.42 -13.53 48.44
CA LEU A 13 2.00 -14.48 47.40
C LEU A 13 0.92 -13.87 46.50
N SER A 14 -0.02 -13.10 47.06
CA SER A 14 -1.03 -12.36 46.29
C SER A 14 -0.42 -11.24 45.44
N PHE A 15 0.67 -10.62 45.92
CA PHE A 15 1.41 -9.58 45.20
C PHE A 15 2.21 -10.16 44.02
N PHE A 16 2.75 -11.37 44.17
CA PHE A 16 3.43 -12.08 43.08
C PHE A 16 2.46 -12.71 42.07
N LEU A 17 1.29 -13.19 42.50
CA LEU A 17 0.27 -13.75 41.61
C LEU A 17 -0.47 -12.67 40.78
N ALA A 18 -0.56 -11.43 41.27
CA ALA A 18 -1.13 -10.31 40.52
C ALA A 18 -0.15 -9.63 39.53
N GLY A 19 1.14 -10.00 39.58
CA GLY A 19 2.22 -9.41 38.79
C GLY A 19 2.78 -10.29 37.69
N ILE A 20 2.21 -11.47 37.43
CA ILE A 20 2.56 -12.27 36.26
C ILE A 20 1.81 -11.67 35.07
N PRO A 21 2.49 -11.03 34.09
CA PRO A 21 1.82 -10.69 32.84
C PRO A 21 1.45 -12.02 32.19
N PHE A 22 0.18 -12.40 32.26
CA PHE A 22 -0.34 -13.42 31.38
C PHE A 22 -0.23 -12.86 29.97
N ALA A 23 0.78 -13.31 29.23
CA ALA A 23 0.91 -13.06 27.81
C ALA A 23 -0.34 -13.64 27.14
N SER A 24 -1.30 -12.77 26.79
CA SER A 24 -2.50 -13.16 26.06
C SER A 24 -2.30 -12.84 24.59
N CYS A 25 -1.66 -13.76 23.89
CA CYS A 25 -1.66 -13.77 22.43
C CYS A 25 -3.12 -13.82 21.94
N ILE A 26 -3.44 -13.12 20.85
CA ILE A 26 -4.76 -13.28 20.22
C ILE A 26 -4.73 -14.66 19.58
N ASN A 27 -5.49 -15.59 20.16
CA ASN A 27 -5.68 -16.92 19.61
C ASN A 27 -7.17 -17.23 19.66
N PHE A 28 -7.76 -17.47 18.51
CA PHE A 28 -9.13 -17.96 18.43
C PHE A 28 -9.24 -19.08 17.41
N THR A 29 -10.16 -20.01 17.67
CA THR A 29 -10.57 -21.02 16.71
C THR A 29 -12.08 -21.04 16.67
N VAL A 30 -12.64 -20.80 15.48
CA VAL A 30 -14.07 -20.78 15.22
C VAL A 30 -14.44 -22.03 14.44
N TYR A 31 -15.41 -22.77 14.97
CA TYR A 31 -16.02 -23.93 14.33
C TYR A 31 -17.49 -23.69 14.00
N ASP A 32 -18.15 -22.85 14.81
CA ASP A 32 -19.53 -22.41 14.60
C ASP A 32 -19.56 -20.89 14.47
N PHE A 33 -19.88 -20.42 13.25
CA PHE A 33 -19.88 -19.01 12.91
C PHE A 33 -21.18 -18.30 13.35
N GLY A 34 -22.20 -19.04 13.80
CA GLY A 34 -23.49 -18.49 14.22
C GLY A 34 -23.60 -18.17 15.71
N SER A 35 -22.82 -18.84 16.55
CA SER A 35 -22.84 -18.65 18.01
C SER A 35 -21.70 -17.77 18.54
N GLU A 36 -20.66 -17.53 17.74
CA GLU A 36 -19.50 -16.73 18.14
C GLU A 36 -19.75 -15.23 18.03
N SER A 37 -20.06 -14.59 19.16
CA SER A 37 -20.33 -13.14 19.26
C SER A 37 -19.18 -12.24 18.78
N ALA A 38 -17.95 -12.75 18.74
CA ALA A 38 -16.78 -12.04 18.27
C ALA A 38 -16.62 -12.07 16.73
N ILE A 39 -17.39 -12.90 16.01
CA ILE A 39 -17.39 -12.95 14.55
C ILE A 39 -18.60 -12.19 14.02
N LYS A 40 -18.35 -11.24 13.12
CA LYS A 40 -19.39 -10.51 12.40
C LYS A 40 -19.48 -11.01 10.98
N ILE A 41 -20.70 -11.21 10.53
CA ILE A 41 -21.03 -11.72 9.21
C ILE A 41 -21.92 -10.71 8.51
N SER A 42 -21.67 -10.49 7.23
CA SER A 42 -22.45 -9.60 6.39
C SER A 42 -22.59 -10.14 4.96
N GLY A 43 -23.75 -9.88 4.35
CA GLY A 43 -24.16 -10.44 3.07
C GLY A 43 -25.28 -11.49 3.22
N ASN A 44 -25.73 -12.03 2.09
CA ASN A 44 -26.82 -13.00 2.04
C ASN A 44 -26.29 -14.41 2.41
N ILE A 45 -26.21 -14.70 3.70
CA ILE A 45 -25.72 -15.97 4.26
C ILE A 45 -26.78 -16.58 5.16
N ASN A 46 -27.01 -17.89 5.02
CA ASN A 46 -27.78 -18.63 6.03
C ASN A 46 -26.81 -19.28 7.01
N VAL A 47 -26.77 -18.79 8.24
CA VAL A 47 -25.92 -19.34 9.31
C VAL A 47 -26.80 -20.23 10.18
N SER A 48 -27.01 -21.47 9.76
CA SER A 48 -27.75 -22.45 10.56
C SER A 48 -26.80 -23.21 11.49
N GLY A 49 -26.44 -22.59 12.63
CA GLY A 49 -25.73 -23.20 13.78
C GLY A 49 -24.63 -24.22 13.43
N GLY A 50 -23.52 -23.74 12.85
CA GLY A 50 -22.43 -24.57 12.33
C GLY A 50 -21.53 -23.86 11.30
N PRO A 51 -21.05 -24.56 10.25
CA PRO A 51 -20.11 -23.99 9.27
C PRO A 51 -20.74 -22.85 8.46
N LEU A 52 -19.92 -21.86 8.07
CA LEU A 52 -20.38 -20.74 7.24
C LEU A 52 -20.76 -21.26 5.85
N GLN A 53 -22.05 -21.24 5.51
CA GLN A 53 -22.57 -21.80 4.25
C GLN A 53 -23.27 -20.73 3.41
N LEU A 54 -22.84 -20.60 2.15
CA LEU A 54 -23.52 -19.72 1.20
C LEU A 54 -24.67 -20.46 0.48
N THR A 55 -25.89 -19.92 0.55
CA THR A 55 -27.04 -20.47 -0.18
C THR A 55 -27.06 -19.94 -1.62
N GLY A 56 -27.30 -20.85 -2.58
CA GLY A 56 -27.29 -20.58 -4.02
C GLY A 56 -28.46 -19.69 -4.45
N GLY A 57 -28.14 -18.62 -5.20
CA GLY A 57 -29.05 -17.64 -5.78
C GLY A 57 -28.24 -16.40 -6.21
N GLN A 58 -28.52 -15.85 -7.40
CA GLN A 58 -27.82 -14.74 -8.08
C GLN A 58 -27.39 -13.56 -7.15
N PRO A 59 -26.33 -12.81 -7.54
CA PRO A 59 -24.97 -12.92 -7.01
C PRO A 59 -24.87 -12.53 -5.53
N ASN A 60 -24.53 -13.49 -4.68
CA ASN A 60 -24.32 -13.29 -3.24
C ASN A 60 -22.82 -13.24 -2.92
N ALA A 61 -22.33 -12.07 -2.49
CA ALA A 61 -21.03 -11.91 -1.86
C ALA A 61 -21.22 -11.82 -0.34
N ALA A 62 -20.27 -12.39 0.38
CA ALA A 62 -20.31 -12.59 1.82
C ALA A 62 -18.99 -12.20 2.46
N THR A 63 -19.06 -11.57 3.63
CA THR A 63 -17.87 -11.21 4.41
C THR A 63 -18.03 -11.68 5.84
N ALA A 64 -17.03 -12.41 6.36
CA ALA A 64 -16.93 -12.80 7.76
C ALA A 64 -15.64 -12.22 8.35
N TYR A 65 -15.71 -11.53 9.48
CA TYR A 65 -14.53 -10.88 10.07
C TYR A 65 -14.57 -10.89 11.60
N TYR A 66 -13.39 -10.84 12.21
CA TYR A 66 -13.23 -10.72 13.65
C TYR A 66 -13.56 -9.29 14.09
N ALA A 67 -14.45 -9.14 15.06
CA ALA A 67 -15.05 -7.85 15.42
C ALA A 67 -14.10 -6.89 16.13
N HIS A 68 -13.00 -7.39 16.70
CA HIS A 68 -12.06 -6.59 17.47
C HIS A 68 -10.79 -6.27 16.67
N ALA A 69 -10.20 -5.12 16.98
CA ALA A 69 -8.96 -4.66 16.37
C ALA A 69 -7.79 -5.58 16.77
N ILE A 70 -7.07 -6.07 15.77
CA ILE A 70 -5.86 -6.88 15.95
C ILE A 70 -4.64 -5.97 15.74
N PRO A 71 -3.77 -5.81 16.75
CA PRO A 71 -2.56 -5.01 16.61
C PRO A 71 -1.53 -5.77 15.76
N MET A 72 -0.98 -5.11 14.75
CA MET A 72 0.02 -5.69 13.85
C MET A 72 1.43 -5.17 14.12
N TRP A 73 1.55 -3.98 14.69
CA TRP A 73 2.80 -3.37 15.12
C TRP A 73 2.54 -2.16 16.02
N SER A 74 3.56 -1.71 16.75
CA SER A 74 3.45 -0.59 17.70
C SER A 74 4.57 0.43 17.46
N ALA A 75 4.24 1.67 17.08
CA ALA A 75 5.24 2.73 16.96
C ALA A 75 5.93 3.06 18.29
N ALA A 76 5.24 2.84 19.43
CA ALA A 76 5.74 3.18 20.75
C ALA A 76 6.80 2.20 21.27
N THR A 77 6.71 0.93 20.90
CA THR A 77 7.63 -0.14 21.33
C THR A 77 8.53 -0.65 20.19
N ASN A 78 8.22 -0.27 18.93
CA ASN A 78 8.86 -0.78 17.72
C ASN A 78 8.78 -2.31 17.58
N GLU A 79 7.75 -2.92 18.18
CA GLU A 79 7.45 -4.34 18.08
C GLU A 79 6.50 -4.60 16.90
N ASN A 80 6.71 -5.73 16.22
CA ASN A 80 5.91 -6.19 15.09
C ASN A 80 5.31 -7.56 15.42
N ALA A 81 4.05 -7.75 15.04
CA ALA A 81 3.35 -9.00 15.25
C ALA A 81 3.72 -10.03 14.17
N SER A 82 4.11 -11.23 14.59
CA SER A 82 3.96 -12.43 13.77
C SER A 82 2.53 -12.94 13.91
N PHE A 83 1.95 -13.42 12.82
CA PHE A 83 0.62 -14.00 12.85
C PHE A 83 0.55 -15.25 12.00
N SER A 84 -0.36 -16.14 12.34
CA SER A 84 -0.70 -17.28 11.51
C SER A 84 -2.21 -17.42 11.48
N THR A 85 -2.77 -17.64 10.30
CA THR A 85 -4.16 -18.03 10.15
C THR A 85 -4.25 -19.33 9.38
N TYR A 86 -5.21 -20.15 9.77
CA TYR A 86 -5.46 -21.45 9.18
C TYR A 86 -6.97 -21.59 9.03
N PHE A 87 -7.45 -22.00 7.87
CA PHE A 87 -8.87 -22.23 7.67
C PHE A 87 -9.10 -23.43 6.77
N GLU A 88 -10.18 -24.15 7.07
CA GLU A 88 -10.65 -25.33 6.36
C GLU A 88 -11.93 -24.96 5.61
N PHE A 89 -11.99 -25.33 4.34
CA PHE A 89 -13.14 -25.05 3.50
C PHE A 89 -13.43 -26.22 2.56
N SER A 90 -14.69 -26.35 2.16
CA SER A 90 -15.13 -27.34 1.18
C SER A 90 -16.04 -26.71 0.13
N VAL A 91 -16.01 -27.29 -1.06
CA VAL A 91 -16.84 -26.87 -2.19
C VAL A 91 -17.63 -28.09 -2.67
N SER A 92 -18.96 -27.98 -2.69
CA SER A 92 -19.84 -29.06 -3.13
C SER A 92 -20.82 -28.63 -4.22
N PHE A 93 -21.10 -29.52 -5.17
CA PHE A 93 -21.98 -29.26 -6.30
C PHE A 93 -23.27 -30.10 -6.17
N PRO A 94 -24.43 -29.48 -5.92
CA PRO A 94 -25.71 -30.18 -5.89
C PRO A 94 -26.17 -30.52 -7.32
N GLY A 95 -26.35 -31.82 -7.63
CA GLY A 95 -27.04 -32.30 -8.84
C GLY A 95 -26.22 -33.13 -9.86
N GLY A 96 -24.96 -33.46 -9.60
CA GLY A 96 -24.15 -34.27 -10.52
C GLY A 96 -24.03 -35.74 -10.10
N GLY A 97 -24.97 -36.59 -10.54
CA GLY A 97 -24.71 -38.03 -10.60
C GLY A 97 -23.69 -38.30 -11.71
N GLY A 98 -22.58 -38.96 -11.38
CA GLY A 98 -21.66 -39.60 -12.34
C GLY A 98 -20.95 -38.68 -13.35
N GLY A 99 -19.66 -38.39 -13.09
CA GLY A 99 -18.64 -38.36 -14.15
C GLY A 99 -18.58 -37.19 -15.15
N SER A 100 -19.32 -36.09 -14.97
CA SER A 100 -19.13 -34.89 -15.83
C SER A 100 -18.20 -33.86 -15.19
N ALA A 101 -17.08 -33.57 -15.87
CA ALA A 101 -16.18 -32.47 -15.53
C ALA A 101 -16.92 -31.13 -15.64
N VAL A 102 -17.11 -30.46 -14.51
CA VAL A 102 -17.68 -29.11 -14.46
C VAL A 102 -16.63 -28.13 -14.95
N ASN A 103 -16.98 -27.29 -15.94
CA ASN A 103 -16.12 -26.21 -16.43
C ASN A 103 -15.74 -25.28 -15.27
N SER A 104 -14.44 -25.13 -14.99
CA SER A 104 -13.91 -24.41 -13.82
C SER A 104 -14.01 -22.88 -13.90
N SER A 105 -14.71 -22.33 -14.90
CA SER A 105 -14.88 -20.88 -15.09
C SER A 105 -16.10 -20.30 -14.37
N THR A 106 -16.92 -21.14 -13.72
CA THR A 106 -18.21 -20.73 -13.13
C THR A 106 -18.29 -20.89 -11.61
N THR A 107 -17.18 -21.22 -10.95
CA THR A 107 -17.11 -21.46 -9.50
C THR A 107 -16.51 -20.25 -8.80
N GLY A 108 -17.18 -19.75 -7.75
CA GLY A 108 -16.72 -18.57 -7.02
C GLY A 108 -15.46 -18.80 -6.17
N GLY A 109 -14.97 -17.75 -5.52
CA GLY A 109 -13.68 -17.76 -4.82
C GLY A 109 -13.70 -17.24 -3.39
N PHE A 110 -12.65 -17.61 -2.64
CA PHE A 110 -12.39 -17.19 -1.27
C PHE A 110 -11.20 -16.22 -1.23
N SER A 111 -11.26 -15.20 -0.37
CA SER A 111 -10.13 -14.30 -0.13
C SER A 111 -10.00 -13.97 1.35
N PHE A 112 -8.85 -14.28 1.94
CA PHE A 112 -8.46 -13.73 3.24
C PHE A 112 -8.06 -12.27 3.08
N PHE A 113 -8.36 -11.42 4.06
CA PHE A 113 -7.91 -10.04 4.02
C PHE A 113 -7.48 -9.51 5.40
N LEU A 114 -6.53 -8.58 5.35
CA LEU A 114 -6.21 -7.63 6.42
C LEU A 114 -6.59 -6.23 5.93
N ALA A 115 -7.37 -5.50 6.73
CA ALA A 115 -7.85 -4.16 6.37
C ALA A 115 -7.71 -3.17 7.55
N PRO A 116 -7.56 -1.86 7.30
CA PRO A 116 -7.56 -0.85 8.36
C PRO A 116 -8.81 -0.93 9.24
N TYR A 117 -8.63 -1.01 10.56
CA TYR A 117 -9.75 -1.11 11.49
C TYR A 117 -10.63 0.15 11.50
N ASP A 118 -10.01 1.34 11.52
CA ASP A 118 -10.73 2.61 11.67
C ASP A 118 -11.46 3.06 10.39
N SER A 119 -11.10 2.50 9.23
CA SER A 119 -11.70 2.86 7.91
C SER A 119 -12.80 1.90 7.46
N PHE A 120 -13.12 0.89 8.27
CA PHE A 120 -14.13 -0.10 7.95
C PHE A 120 -15.51 0.35 8.44
N ASP A 121 -16.47 0.54 7.53
CA ASP A 121 -17.84 0.85 7.93
C ASP A 121 -18.52 -0.43 8.42
N HIS A 122 -18.62 -0.56 9.74
CA HIS A 122 -19.30 -1.68 10.39
C HIS A 122 -20.80 -1.79 10.08
N ARG A 123 -21.46 -0.73 9.57
CA ARG A 123 -22.89 -0.74 9.24
C ARG A 123 -23.17 -1.32 7.85
N THR A 124 -22.34 -0.98 6.88
CA THR A 124 -22.46 -1.49 5.49
C THR A 124 -21.58 -2.71 5.24
N SER A 125 -20.67 -3.03 6.18
CA SER A 125 -19.61 -4.04 6.00
C SER A 125 -18.79 -3.83 4.74
N ARG A 126 -18.71 -2.57 4.31
CA ARG A 126 -17.88 -2.10 3.23
C ARG A 126 -16.75 -1.29 3.84
N VAL A 127 -15.56 -1.44 3.28
CA VAL A 127 -14.53 -0.43 3.47
C VAL A 127 -15.02 0.80 2.72
N ASN A 128 -15.00 1.99 3.33
CA ASN A 128 -15.22 3.24 2.61
C ASN A 128 -14.08 3.38 1.60
N SER A 129 -14.29 2.88 0.38
CA SER A 129 -13.22 2.48 -0.52
C SER A 129 -12.72 3.65 -1.36
N THR A 130 -11.50 4.10 -1.06
CA THR A 130 -10.62 4.78 -2.02
C THR A 130 -9.23 4.15 -2.13
N SER A 131 -8.89 3.01 -1.49
CA SER A 131 -7.47 2.65 -1.36
C SER A 131 -7.05 1.19 -1.53
N SER A 132 -5.83 1.09 -2.05
CA SER A 132 -4.82 0.03 -2.07
C SER A 132 -4.32 -0.43 -0.67
N ASP A 133 -5.02 -0.11 0.41
CA ASP A 133 -4.54 -0.33 1.81
C ASP A 133 -4.98 -1.70 2.37
N ARG A 134 -5.32 -2.66 1.51
CA ARG A 134 -5.77 -3.99 1.92
C ARG A 134 -4.74 -5.02 1.48
N LEU A 135 -4.24 -5.82 2.42
CA LEU A 135 -3.53 -7.04 2.07
C LEU A 135 -4.56 -8.15 1.91
N ALA A 136 -4.81 -8.56 0.67
CA ALA A 136 -5.71 -9.68 0.37
C ALA A 136 -4.90 -10.90 -0.10
N VAL A 137 -5.29 -12.09 0.36
CA VAL A 137 -4.77 -13.37 -0.10
C VAL A 137 -5.95 -14.14 -0.67
N GLU A 138 -5.96 -14.29 -1.99
CA GLU A 138 -7.06 -14.92 -2.74
C GLU A 138 -6.74 -16.39 -3.05
N PHE A 139 -7.74 -17.25 -2.86
CA PHE A 139 -7.72 -18.67 -3.13
C PHE A 139 -8.90 -18.99 -4.06
N ASN A 140 -8.67 -18.92 -5.38
CA ASN A 140 -9.42 -19.54 -6.50
C ASN A 140 -9.54 -18.65 -7.75
N SER A 141 -8.59 -18.75 -8.68
CA SER A 141 -8.83 -18.44 -10.11
C SER A 141 -8.28 -19.57 -10.97
N TYR A 142 -9.06 -20.63 -11.13
CA TYR A 142 -8.65 -21.87 -11.80
C TYR A 142 -8.48 -21.64 -13.33
N ARG A 143 -7.24 -21.70 -13.84
CA ARG A 143 -6.94 -21.99 -15.26
C ARG A 143 -6.19 -23.32 -15.36
N VAL A 144 -6.85 -24.35 -15.88
CA VAL A 144 -6.19 -25.60 -16.29
C VAL A 144 -5.74 -25.44 -17.75
N ASN A 145 -4.44 -25.53 -17.99
CA ASN A 145 -3.86 -26.05 -19.24
C ASN A 145 -2.34 -26.20 -19.10
N SER A 146 -1.90 -27.26 -18.42
CA SER A 146 -0.84 -28.16 -18.89
C SER A 146 -0.45 -29.16 -17.81
N THR A 147 -0.15 -30.36 -18.28
CA THR A 147 0.31 -31.55 -17.57
C THR A 147 1.50 -31.29 -16.64
N SER A 148 1.22 -31.06 -15.35
CA SER A 148 1.87 -31.76 -14.22
C SER A 148 1.31 -31.21 -12.89
N ASN A 149 0.47 -32.03 -12.26
CA ASN A 149 0.05 -32.05 -10.86
C ASN A 149 -0.19 -30.68 -10.20
N GLY A 150 -1.35 -30.06 -10.42
CA GLY A 150 -1.99 -29.17 -9.43
C GLY A 150 -3.06 -29.96 -8.68
N ALA A 151 -3.24 -29.74 -7.38
CA ALA A 151 -4.21 -30.49 -6.57
C ALA A 151 -5.65 -30.27 -7.09
N ALA A 152 -6.18 -31.28 -7.79
CA ALA A 152 -7.59 -31.35 -8.15
C ALA A 152 -8.41 -31.72 -6.91
N ALA A 153 -9.24 -30.79 -6.46
CA ALA A 153 -10.25 -31.05 -5.45
C ALA A 153 -11.47 -31.72 -6.13
N ALA A 154 -11.80 -32.93 -5.71
CA ALA A 154 -13.03 -33.61 -6.08
C ALA A 154 -14.24 -32.95 -5.38
N ASN A 155 -15.45 -33.24 -5.89
CA ASN A 155 -16.69 -32.76 -5.28
C ASN A 155 -16.79 -33.25 -3.83
N ASN A 156 -16.98 -32.35 -2.86
CA ASN A 156 -16.90 -32.57 -1.40
C ASN A 156 -15.49 -32.69 -0.78
N ASP A 157 -14.41 -32.40 -1.50
CA ASP A 157 -13.08 -32.36 -0.86
C ASP A 157 -12.99 -31.20 0.14
N THR A 158 -12.38 -31.48 1.30
CA THR A 158 -12.05 -30.46 2.29
C THR A 158 -10.60 -30.05 2.10
N LEU A 159 -10.39 -28.76 1.86
CA LEU A 159 -9.08 -28.16 1.64
C LEU A 159 -8.73 -27.29 2.84
N ALA A 160 -7.45 -27.17 3.11
CA ALA A 160 -6.90 -26.30 4.12
C ALA A 160 -5.95 -25.28 3.51
N ALA A 161 -6.04 -24.04 3.99
CA ALA A 161 -5.08 -23.00 3.66
C ALA A 161 -4.47 -22.46 4.95
N ARG A 162 -3.15 -22.27 4.94
CA ARG A 162 -2.40 -21.65 6.02
C ARG A 162 -1.68 -20.41 5.49
N ILE A 163 -1.81 -19.30 6.20
CA ILE A 163 -1.08 -18.07 5.91
C ILE A 163 -0.32 -17.72 7.18
N SER A 164 0.99 -17.61 7.11
CA SER A 164 1.83 -17.21 8.23
C SER A 164 2.74 -16.06 7.86
N TYR A 165 2.87 -15.10 8.76
CA TYR A 165 3.79 -13.99 8.64
C TYR A 165 4.76 -14.00 9.81
N ASN A 166 6.05 -13.94 9.51
CA ASN A 166 7.11 -13.83 10.50
C ASN A 166 7.65 -12.39 10.48
N ALA A 167 7.47 -11.69 11.59
CA ALA A 167 7.88 -10.30 11.74
C ALA A 167 9.40 -10.10 11.69
N THR A 168 10.18 -11.07 12.19
CA THR A 168 11.65 -11.02 12.25
C THR A 168 12.26 -11.14 10.86
N SER A 169 11.78 -12.09 10.05
CA SER A 169 12.25 -12.30 8.67
C SER A 169 11.47 -11.48 7.64
N LYS A 170 10.44 -10.74 8.05
CA LYS A 170 9.50 -10.00 7.18
C LYS A 170 8.97 -10.87 6.04
N SER A 171 8.66 -12.13 6.32
CA SER A 171 8.28 -13.11 5.31
C SER A 171 6.85 -13.57 5.52
N LEU A 172 6.03 -13.42 4.48
CA LEU A 172 4.68 -13.96 4.38
C LEU A 172 4.72 -15.27 3.59
N LEU A 173 4.26 -16.34 4.22
CA LEU A 173 4.16 -17.68 3.66
C LEU A 173 2.68 -18.05 3.51
N VAL A 174 2.31 -18.56 2.34
CA VAL A 174 0.99 -19.14 2.08
C VAL A 174 1.20 -20.60 1.69
N GLN A 175 0.46 -21.49 2.36
CA GLN A 175 0.49 -22.94 2.15
C GLN A 175 -0.92 -23.44 1.88
N PHE A 176 -1.03 -24.43 1.00
CA PHE A 176 -2.29 -25.07 0.64
C PHE A 176 -2.15 -26.59 0.80
N GLU A 177 -3.16 -27.23 1.40
CA GLU A 177 -3.14 -28.66 1.72
C GLU A 177 -4.50 -29.30 1.40
N ASP A 178 -4.49 -30.46 0.75
CA ASP A 178 -5.68 -31.30 0.50
C ASP A 178 -5.80 -32.30 1.67
N LEU A 179 -6.84 -32.13 2.51
CA LEU A 179 -6.99 -32.91 3.74
C LEU A 179 -7.52 -34.34 3.49
N ILE A 180 -8.00 -34.66 2.29
CA ILE A 180 -8.58 -35.98 1.98
C ILE A 180 -7.54 -36.92 1.36
N LYS A 181 -6.56 -36.38 0.63
CA LYS A 181 -5.42 -37.16 0.13
C LYS A 181 -4.25 -37.11 1.12
N ALA A 182 -4.33 -37.89 2.19
CA ALA A 182 -3.16 -38.30 2.97
C ALA A 182 -2.26 -39.25 2.13
N SER A 183 -1.75 -38.75 1.01
CA SER A 183 -0.72 -39.40 0.20
C SER A 183 0.60 -38.65 0.42
N PRO A 184 1.75 -39.32 0.53
CA PRO A 184 3.05 -38.67 0.72
C PRO A 184 3.48 -37.76 -0.44
N ASN A 185 2.67 -37.66 -1.51
CA ASN A 185 2.84 -36.74 -2.63
C ASN A 185 1.83 -35.56 -2.62
N SER A 186 1.25 -35.20 -1.46
CA SER A 186 0.36 -34.04 -1.36
C SER A 186 1.12 -32.76 -1.77
N MET A 187 0.64 -32.13 -2.84
CA MET A 187 1.31 -30.96 -3.41
C MET A 187 1.01 -29.73 -2.57
N SER A 188 1.96 -29.33 -1.72
CA SER A 188 1.88 -28.06 -1.01
C SER A 188 2.30 -26.91 -1.93
N LEU A 189 1.37 -26.00 -2.23
CA LEU A 189 1.69 -24.73 -2.88
C LEU A 189 2.28 -23.81 -1.81
N ASN A 190 3.60 -23.65 -1.78
CA ASN A 190 4.30 -22.75 -0.86
C ASN A 190 4.67 -21.44 -1.58
N LEU A 191 3.97 -20.36 -1.25
CA LEU A 191 4.28 -19.02 -1.73
C LEU A 191 4.96 -18.23 -0.61
N ASN A 192 6.22 -17.87 -0.78
CA ASN A 192 6.97 -17.02 0.16
C ASN A 192 7.22 -15.64 -0.46
N ARG A 193 6.88 -14.57 0.26
CA ARG A 193 7.11 -13.18 -0.14
C ARG A 193 7.68 -12.38 1.02
N SER A 194 8.69 -11.56 0.75
CA SER A 194 9.16 -10.60 1.75
C SER A 194 8.31 -9.34 1.70
N VAL A 195 7.66 -8.99 2.81
CA VAL A 195 6.77 -7.83 2.96
C VAL A 195 6.97 -7.22 4.34
N ASP A 196 7.28 -5.93 4.45
CA ASP A 196 7.25 -5.22 5.74
C ASP A 196 5.83 -4.73 6.02
N VAL A 197 5.14 -5.38 6.95
CA VAL A 197 3.73 -5.12 7.23
C VAL A 197 3.49 -3.69 7.75
N ARG A 198 4.52 -3.00 8.26
CA ARG A 198 4.46 -1.58 8.66
C ARG A 198 4.33 -0.60 7.49
N GLU A 199 4.76 -1.01 6.31
CA GLU A 199 4.70 -0.18 5.10
C GLU A 199 3.33 -0.27 4.42
N VAL A 200 2.59 -1.35 4.69
CA VAL A 200 1.36 -1.72 3.96
C VAL A 200 0.12 -1.63 4.85
N LEU A 201 0.23 -1.91 6.16
CA LEU A 201 -0.90 -1.96 7.08
C LEU A 201 -0.75 -0.96 8.25
N PRO A 202 -1.86 -0.38 8.74
CA PRO A 202 -1.86 0.43 9.96
C PRO A 202 -1.57 -0.40 11.21
N GLU A 203 -1.33 0.26 12.35
CA GLU A 203 -1.03 -0.41 13.63
C GLU A 203 -2.10 -1.41 14.06
N LYS A 204 -3.36 -1.17 13.69
CA LYS A 204 -4.52 -2.00 14.04
C LYS A 204 -5.29 -2.38 12.79
N VAL A 205 -5.54 -3.68 12.61
CA VAL A 205 -6.24 -4.22 11.45
C VAL A 205 -7.46 -5.04 11.85
N LEU A 206 -8.38 -5.17 10.91
CA LEU A 206 -9.40 -6.20 10.87
C LEU A 206 -8.89 -7.39 10.09
N VAL A 207 -9.27 -8.58 10.55
CA VAL A 207 -8.94 -9.85 9.91
C VAL A 207 -10.25 -10.54 9.54
N GLY A 208 -10.34 -11.04 8.31
CA GLY A 208 -11.52 -11.76 7.86
C GLY A 208 -11.37 -12.41 6.50
N PHE A 209 -12.48 -12.96 6.01
CA PHE A 209 -12.60 -13.55 4.68
C PHE A 209 -13.73 -12.91 3.90
N PHE A 210 -13.53 -12.87 2.60
CA PHE A 210 -14.51 -12.56 1.58
C PHE A 210 -14.80 -13.81 0.77
N VAL A 211 -16.07 -14.07 0.51
CA VAL A 211 -16.52 -15.25 -0.22
C VAL A 211 -17.47 -14.80 -1.33
N THR A 212 -17.28 -15.35 -2.52
CA THR A 212 -18.11 -15.05 -3.70
C THR A 212 -18.67 -16.34 -4.28
N ASN A 213 -19.91 -16.31 -4.74
CA ASN A 213 -20.50 -17.39 -5.53
C ASN A 213 -20.47 -17.05 -7.02
N GLY A 214 -20.04 -18.03 -7.84
CA GLY A 214 -20.13 -17.95 -9.30
C GLY A 214 -21.51 -18.37 -9.82
N SER A 215 -21.70 -18.43 -11.14
CA SER A 215 -22.99 -18.76 -11.77
C SER A 215 -23.44 -20.22 -11.58
N GLY A 216 -22.54 -21.10 -11.14
CA GLY A 216 -22.89 -22.48 -10.74
C GLY A 216 -23.42 -22.52 -9.31
N ALA A 217 -24.40 -23.37 -9.04
CA ALA A 217 -24.98 -23.62 -7.72
C ALA A 217 -24.01 -24.32 -6.74
N ALA A 218 -22.71 -24.03 -6.81
CA ALA A 218 -21.69 -24.59 -5.95
C ALA A 218 -21.87 -24.05 -4.52
N LEU A 219 -22.03 -24.97 -3.59
CA LEU A 219 -22.15 -24.69 -2.18
C LEU A 219 -20.75 -24.62 -1.57
N GLN A 220 -20.37 -23.42 -1.14
CA GLN A 220 -19.11 -23.13 -0.47
C GLN A 220 -19.31 -23.12 1.04
N ARG A 221 -18.45 -23.84 1.77
CA ARG A 221 -18.49 -23.95 3.24
C ARG A 221 -17.14 -23.69 3.88
N ILE A 222 -17.09 -22.85 4.91
CA ILE A 222 -15.94 -22.74 5.82
C ILE A 222 -16.28 -23.50 7.10
N THR A 223 -15.51 -24.53 7.40
CA THR A 223 -15.74 -25.43 8.54
C THR A 223 -14.93 -25.04 9.76
N ARG A 224 -13.77 -24.42 9.55
CA ARG A 224 -12.88 -24.03 10.64
C ARG A 224 -12.10 -22.79 10.27
N TRP A 225 -11.94 -21.89 11.23
CA TRP A 225 -11.01 -20.79 11.12
C TRP A 225 -10.23 -20.63 12.42
N ASN A 226 -8.91 -20.71 12.33
CA ASN A 226 -7.98 -20.40 13.39
C ASN A 226 -7.16 -19.16 13.04
N PHE A 227 -6.93 -18.31 14.03
CA PHE A 227 -6.01 -17.18 13.92
C PHE A 227 -5.20 -17.06 15.20
N THR A 228 -3.90 -16.87 15.04
CA THR A 228 -2.95 -16.60 16.12
C THR A 228 -2.12 -15.36 15.80
N SER A 229 -1.88 -14.52 16.80
CA SER A 229 -0.94 -13.40 16.73
C SER A 229 -0.24 -13.22 18.07
N ASP A 230 1.07 -12.96 18.00
CA ASP A 230 1.96 -12.85 19.16
C ASP A 230 1.96 -11.46 19.82
N LEU A 231 1.35 -10.44 19.20
CA LEU A 231 1.31 -9.08 19.73
C LEU A 231 0.02 -8.81 20.50
N GLU A 232 0.15 -8.35 21.75
CA GLU A 232 -1.00 -8.16 22.62
C GLU A 232 -1.82 -6.91 22.27
N PRO A 233 -3.16 -7.03 22.19
CA PRO A 233 -4.02 -5.86 22.19
C PRO A 233 -3.96 -5.26 23.59
N LYS A 234 -3.33 -4.09 23.73
CA LYS A 234 -3.54 -3.27 24.91
C LYS A 234 -5.03 -2.92 24.98
N ARG A 235 -5.78 -3.68 25.78
CA ARG A 235 -7.06 -3.20 26.30
C ARG A 235 -6.73 -1.84 26.89
N ASN A 236 -7.44 -0.80 26.46
CA ASN A 236 -7.54 0.40 27.29
C ASN A 236 -8.13 -0.10 28.60
N LYS A 237 -7.26 -0.46 29.56
CA LYS A 237 -7.65 -0.55 30.95
C LYS A 237 -8.20 0.84 31.20
N SER A 238 -9.51 0.91 31.37
CA SER A 238 -10.16 2.14 31.76
C SER A 238 -9.31 2.67 32.92
N THR A 239 -8.98 3.95 32.85
CA THR A 239 -8.28 4.71 33.88
C THR A 239 -9.01 4.68 35.23
N LEU A 240 -10.03 3.83 35.40
CA LEU A 240 -10.81 3.61 36.60
C LEU A 240 -10.13 2.63 37.58
N GLU A 241 -9.44 1.57 37.13
CA GLU A 241 -8.86 0.58 38.06
C GLU A 241 -7.57 1.07 38.74
N LEU A 242 -6.78 1.93 38.09
CA LEU A 242 -5.64 2.56 38.76
C LEU A 242 -6.09 3.55 39.86
N TRP A 243 -7.27 4.16 39.69
CA TRP A 243 -7.84 5.14 40.63
C TRP A 243 -8.65 4.50 41.76
N THR A 244 -9.01 3.21 41.70
CA THR A 244 -9.59 2.48 42.84
C THR A 244 -8.51 1.82 43.69
N VAL A 245 -7.43 1.33 43.08
CA VAL A 245 -6.33 0.68 43.82
C VAL A 245 -5.42 1.71 44.51
N ALA A 246 -5.15 2.86 43.87
CA ALA A 246 -4.32 3.92 44.47
C ALA A 246 -4.83 4.47 45.82
N PRO A 247 -6.13 4.82 46.00
CA PRO A 247 -6.63 5.30 47.29
C PRO A 247 -6.69 4.20 48.35
N VAL A 248 -6.94 2.93 47.95
CA VAL A 248 -6.93 1.80 48.90
C VAL A 248 -5.50 1.51 49.37
N VAL A 249 -4.51 1.53 48.48
CA VAL A 249 -3.08 1.40 48.83
C VAL A 249 -2.61 2.59 49.67
N ALA A 250 -3.04 3.82 49.33
CA ALA A 250 -2.73 5.00 50.13
C ALA A 250 -3.36 4.93 51.54
N LEU A 251 -4.58 4.40 51.66
CA LEU A 251 -5.25 4.20 52.95
C LEU A 251 -4.54 3.15 53.80
N ILE A 252 -4.12 2.02 53.20
CA ILE A 252 -3.36 0.97 53.89
C ILE A 252 -1.99 1.51 54.34
N LEU A 253 -1.28 2.25 53.50
CA LEU A 253 0.00 2.89 53.86
C LEU A 253 -0.18 3.93 54.98
N ALA A 254 -1.27 4.72 54.94
CA ALA A 254 -1.59 5.69 55.98
C ALA A 254 -1.89 5.00 57.33
N LEU A 255 -2.62 3.88 57.32
CA LEU A 255 -2.92 3.09 58.52
C LEU A 255 -1.66 2.42 59.09
N ILE A 256 -0.74 1.94 58.24
CA ILE A 256 0.55 1.39 58.67
C ILE A 256 1.43 2.50 59.29
N LEU A 257 1.50 3.67 58.66
CA LEU A 257 2.22 4.84 59.20
C LEU A 257 1.62 5.33 60.53
N ALA A 258 0.29 5.34 60.66
CA ALA A 258 -0.42 5.68 61.90
C ALA A 258 -0.13 4.66 63.02
N ALA A 259 -0.13 3.37 62.70
CA ALA A 259 0.23 2.32 63.66
C ALA A 259 1.72 2.42 64.08
N LEU A 260 2.62 2.71 63.13
CA LEU A 260 4.05 2.88 63.39
C LEU A 260 4.32 4.11 64.26
N THR A 261 3.64 5.23 63.98
CA THR A 261 3.72 6.46 64.78
C THR A 261 3.10 6.31 66.15
N TYR A 262 1.99 5.59 66.30
CA TYR A 262 1.44 5.23 67.61
C TYR A 262 2.43 4.38 68.43
N TYR A 263 3.09 3.42 67.79
CA TYR A 263 4.11 2.58 68.43
C TYR A 263 5.35 3.40 68.84
N ILE A 264 5.83 4.28 67.97
CA ILE A 264 6.97 5.19 68.25
C ILE A 264 6.61 6.23 69.32
N CYS A 265 5.38 6.73 69.35
CA CYS A 265 4.91 7.68 70.37
C CYS A 265 4.63 7.04 71.73
N ARG A 266 4.37 5.73 71.77
CA ARG A 266 4.26 4.95 73.01
C ARG A 266 5.63 4.58 73.58
N GLY A 267 6.67 4.58 72.73
CA GLY A 267 8.06 4.62 73.15
C GLY A 267 8.41 5.98 73.76
N ARG A 268 9.01 6.01 74.94
CA ARG A 268 9.41 7.23 75.67
C ARG A 268 10.47 8.04 74.89
N GLY A 269 10.02 8.83 73.91
CA GLY A 269 10.85 9.76 73.14
C GLY A 269 10.56 11.22 73.51
N SER A 270 11.63 11.96 73.83
CA SER A 270 11.61 13.35 74.31
C SER A 270 10.92 14.34 73.36
N LEU A 271 10.31 15.40 73.92
CA LEU A 271 9.56 16.47 73.25
C LEU A 271 10.28 17.10 72.03
N ARG A 272 11.60 17.00 71.95
CA ARG A 272 12.43 17.51 70.84
C ARG A 272 12.22 16.76 69.52
N THR A 273 11.95 15.46 69.54
CA THR A 273 11.73 14.66 68.30
C THR A 273 10.38 14.98 67.64
N LYS A 274 9.40 15.47 68.42
CA LYS A 274 8.07 15.83 67.91
C LYS A 274 8.05 17.19 67.19
N ILE A 275 8.94 18.12 67.58
CA ILE A 275 9.03 19.46 66.98
C ILE A 275 9.78 19.43 65.64
N LEU A 276 10.86 18.63 65.53
CA LEU A 276 11.62 18.49 64.29
C LEU A 276 10.79 17.85 63.15
N TYR A 277 9.84 16.98 63.51
CA TYR A 277 8.94 16.32 62.55
C TYR A 277 7.91 17.28 61.93
N PHE A 278 7.37 18.23 62.71
CA PHE A 278 6.43 19.23 62.18
C PHE A 278 7.09 20.24 61.23
N ALA A 279 8.38 20.55 61.44
CA ALA A 279 9.12 21.47 60.58
C ALA A 279 9.40 20.89 59.17
N ILE A 280 9.60 19.58 59.06
CA ILE A 280 9.86 18.89 57.78
C ILE A 280 8.58 18.81 56.93
N LEU A 281 7.42 18.58 57.56
CA LEU A 281 6.11 18.53 56.89
C LEU A 281 5.65 19.89 56.33
N SER A 282 6.11 21.02 56.90
CA SER A 282 5.83 22.36 56.36
C SER A 282 6.66 22.72 55.11
N LEU A 283 7.80 22.06 54.87
CA LEU A 283 8.67 22.34 53.72
C LEU A 283 8.23 21.59 52.45
N GLU A 284 7.62 20.40 52.56
CA GLU A 284 7.12 19.64 51.39
C GLU A 284 5.88 20.27 50.73
N LYS A 285 5.05 21.00 51.48
CA LYS A 285 3.83 21.63 50.95
C LYS A 285 4.08 22.94 50.19
N GLY A 286 5.26 23.55 50.33
CA GLY A 286 5.63 24.80 49.64
C GLY A 286 6.22 24.62 48.24
N VAL A 287 6.77 23.44 47.92
CA VAL A 287 7.56 23.22 46.68
C VAL A 287 6.72 22.62 45.54
N THR A 288 5.55 22.06 45.82
CA THR A 288 4.73 21.34 44.82
C THR A 288 3.65 22.18 44.14
N PHE A 289 3.34 23.39 44.62
CA PHE A 289 2.25 24.21 44.07
C PHE A 289 2.66 25.19 42.95
N ALA A 290 3.97 25.48 42.76
CA ALA A 290 4.41 26.56 41.87
C ALA A 290 5.00 26.13 40.50
N ARG A 291 5.04 24.84 40.14
CA ARG A 291 5.79 24.41 38.93
C ARG A 291 5.11 23.43 37.96
N ARG A 292 3.77 23.25 37.98
CA ARG A 292 3.14 22.15 37.22
C ARG A 292 2.11 22.43 36.10
N PRO A 293 1.90 23.66 35.58
CA PRO A 293 1.17 23.75 34.31
C PRO A 293 1.83 24.62 33.21
N LEU A 294 3.16 24.69 33.10
CA LEU A 294 3.81 25.49 32.03
C LEU A 294 5.02 24.87 31.31
N LEU A 295 5.63 23.79 31.82
CA LEU A 295 6.82 23.18 31.20
C LEU A 295 6.52 22.02 30.23
N LEU A 296 5.42 21.28 30.42
CA LEU A 296 5.07 20.15 29.56
C LEU A 296 4.39 20.55 28.24
N ARG A 297 3.90 21.79 28.13
CA ARG A 297 3.35 22.33 26.87
C ARG A 297 4.41 22.94 25.95
N ARG A 298 5.63 23.22 26.47
CA ARG A 298 6.77 23.76 25.69
C ARG A 298 7.70 22.69 25.11
N LEU A 299 7.73 21.49 25.71
CA LEU A 299 8.63 20.42 25.26
C LEU A 299 8.07 19.59 24.10
N MET A 300 6.75 19.57 23.90
CA MET A 300 6.13 18.88 22.75
C MET A 300 5.91 19.78 21.53
N THR A 301 5.86 21.11 21.69
CA THR A 301 5.80 22.05 20.56
C THR A 301 7.18 22.28 19.94
N ASN A 302 8.21 22.47 20.77
CA ASN A 302 9.58 22.73 20.28
C ASN A 302 10.20 21.56 19.52
N LYS A 303 9.80 20.30 19.79
CA LYS A 303 10.36 19.12 19.10
C LYS A 303 9.78 18.94 17.69
N VAL A 304 8.55 19.43 17.46
CA VAL A 304 7.92 19.45 16.14
C VAL A 304 8.38 20.68 15.34
N GLU A 305 8.50 21.84 15.99
CA GLU A 305 9.02 23.07 15.37
C GLU A 305 10.49 22.95 14.96
N ASN A 306 11.37 22.40 15.81
CA ASN A 306 12.80 22.28 15.48
C ASN A 306 13.09 21.26 14.37
N ALA A 307 12.24 20.24 14.21
CA ALA A 307 12.35 19.31 13.09
C ALA A 307 11.87 19.93 11.76
N SER A 308 10.84 20.79 11.81
CA SER A 308 10.41 21.57 10.64
C SER A 308 11.36 22.72 10.29
N LEU A 309 11.98 23.37 11.29
CA LEU A 309 12.90 24.50 11.13
C LEU A 309 14.25 24.07 10.52
N ASN A 310 14.81 22.94 10.94
CA ASN A 310 16.04 22.40 10.36
C ASN A 310 15.85 21.93 8.89
N LEU A 311 14.63 21.52 8.51
CA LEU A 311 14.31 21.18 7.12
C LEU A 311 14.10 22.44 6.27
N THR A 312 13.47 23.49 6.81
CA THR A 312 13.30 24.77 6.10
C THR A 312 14.61 25.51 5.88
N GLU A 313 15.51 25.56 6.88
CA GLU A 313 16.84 26.17 6.71
C GLU A 313 17.66 25.46 5.62
N SER A 314 17.55 24.13 5.51
CA SER A 314 18.26 23.38 4.45
C SER A 314 17.72 23.63 3.03
N MET A 315 16.47 24.12 2.89
CA MET A 315 15.83 24.40 1.60
C MET A 315 15.91 25.87 1.19
N ASP A 316 16.03 26.78 2.15
CA ASP A 316 15.97 28.23 1.91
C ASP A 316 17.32 28.81 1.40
N ASP A 317 18.45 28.14 1.69
CA ASP A 317 19.80 28.62 1.35
C ASP A 317 20.24 28.40 -0.11
N GLU A 318 19.54 27.59 -0.92
CA GLU A 318 19.91 27.34 -2.32
C GLU A 318 19.01 28.06 -3.36
N PHE A 319 17.93 28.73 -2.94
CA PHE A 319 16.86 29.15 -3.86
C PHE A 319 16.54 30.66 -3.88
N SER A 320 17.37 31.50 -3.28
CA SER A 320 17.07 32.93 -3.09
C SER A 320 17.92 33.89 -3.94
N THR A 321 18.31 33.54 -5.17
CA THR A 321 18.89 34.50 -6.14
C THR A 321 18.56 34.14 -7.60
N GLY A 322 17.54 34.79 -8.20
CA GLY A 322 17.34 34.80 -9.66
C GLY A 322 15.90 34.55 -10.14
N THR A 323 15.36 35.50 -10.92
CA THR A 323 13.94 35.71 -11.26
C THR A 323 13.29 34.66 -12.20
N THR A 324 13.73 33.41 -12.24
CA THR A 324 13.25 32.38 -13.20
C THR A 324 13.07 30.97 -12.60
N GLY A 325 13.06 30.84 -11.27
CA GLY A 325 12.79 29.58 -10.56
C GLY A 325 11.36 29.46 -10.01
N PRO A 326 10.91 28.26 -9.60
CA PRO A 326 9.70 28.16 -8.80
C PRO A 326 9.95 28.84 -7.44
N ARG A 327 8.93 29.50 -6.87
CA ARG A 327 9.06 30.26 -5.62
C ARG A 327 8.19 29.72 -4.50
N ARG A 328 8.47 30.14 -3.27
CA ARG A 328 7.56 29.92 -2.15
C ARG A 328 6.34 30.86 -2.25
N PHE A 329 5.17 30.30 -2.00
CA PHE A 329 3.89 31.01 -1.87
C PHE A 329 3.40 30.93 -0.42
N SER A 330 2.73 31.99 0.04
CA SER A 330 2.03 31.93 1.33
C SER A 330 0.68 31.21 1.18
N TYR A 331 0.22 30.57 2.25
CA TYR A 331 -1.09 29.90 2.25
C TYR A 331 -2.21 30.90 1.95
N LEU A 332 -2.14 32.10 2.53
CA LEU A 332 -3.15 33.14 2.34
C LEU A 332 -3.24 33.59 0.88
N GLU A 333 -2.10 33.74 0.19
CA GLU A 333 -2.06 34.08 -1.24
C GLU A 333 -2.78 33.01 -2.08
N LEU A 334 -2.53 31.72 -1.81
CA LEU A 334 -3.16 30.61 -2.55
C LEU A 334 -4.63 30.42 -2.19
N ALA A 335 -5.00 30.62 -0.92
CA ALA A 335 -6.38 30.61 -0.48
C ALA A 335 -7.19 31.71 -1.19
N LEU A 336 -6.67 32.95 -1.24
CA LEU A 336 -7.32 34.04 -1.98
C LEU A 336 -7.41 33.72 -3.48
N ALA A 337 -6.32 33.24 -4.08
CA ALA A 337 -6.29 32.91 -5.52
C ALA A 337 -7.33 31.84 -5.90
N THR A 338 -7.62 30.89 -5.00
CA THR A 338 -8.53 29.76 -5.21
C THR A 338 -9.91 29.96 -4.60
N ASN A 339 -10.23 31.17 -4.11
CA ASN A 339 -11.46 31.45 -3.37
C ASN A 339 -11.68 30.47 -2.20
N ASN A 340 -10.68 30.38 -1.32
CA ASN A 340 -10.59 29.44 -0.20
C ASN A 340 -10.77 27.97 -0.62
N PHE A 341 -10.09 27.56 -1.70
CA PHE A 341 -10.19 26.19 -2.23
C PHE A 341 -11.65 25.78 -2.50
N SER A 342 -12.43 26.69 -3.08
CA SER A 342 -13.85 26.44 -3.36
C SER A 342 -14.03 25.25 -4.29
N GLU A 343 -14.98 24.37 -3.97
CA GLU A 343 -15.37 23.24 -4.84
C GLU A 343 -15.75 23.69 -6.25
N LYS A 344 -16.29 24.91 -6.43
CA LYS A 344 -16.59 25.49 -7.75
C LYS A 344 -15.35 25.71 -8.62
N ARG A 345 -14.16 25.78 -8.01
CA ARG A 345 -12.87 25.94 -8.69
C ARG A 345 -12.09 24.63 -8.76
N LYS A 346 -12.65 23.51 -8.29
CA LYS A 346 -11.98 22.21 -8.33
C LYS A 346 -11.92 21.71 -9.77
N LEU A 347 -10.71 21.40 -10.21
CA LEU A 347 -10.40 20.85 -11.53
C LEU A 347 -10.44 19.32 -11.52
N GLY A 348 -10.12 18.71 -10.38
CA GLY A 348 -10.12 17.27 -10.19
C GLY A 348 -9.70 16.87 -8.77
N GLU A 349 -9.90 15.60 -8.46
CA GLU A 349 -9.52 14.98 -7.19
C GLU A 349 -8.97 13.58 -7.48
N GLY A 350 -7.86 13.25 -6.84
CA GLY A 350 -7.25 11.91 -6.91
C GLY A 350 -6.75 11.46 -5.54
N GLY A 351 -6.06 10.31 -5.50
CA GLY A 351 -5.48 9.77 -4.26
C GLY A 351 -4.48 10.71 -3.57
N PHE A 352 -4.01 11.73 -4.29
CA PHE A 352 -3.01 12.70 -3.83
C PHE A 352 -3.62 14.05 -3.40
N GLY A 353 -4.95 14.17 -3.39
CA GLY A 353 -5.67 15.38 -3.00
C GLY A 353 -6.37 16.10 -4.15
N GLY A 354 -6.80 17.34 -3.89
CA GLY A 354 -7.61 18.14 -4.81
C GLY A 354 -6.79 19.16 -5.59
N VAL A 355 -7.12 19.36 -6.86
CA VAL A 355 -6.51 20.40 -7.71
C VAL A 355 -7.53 21.50 -7.97
N TYR A 356 -7.14 22.75 -7.75
CA TYR A 356 -8.02 23.92 -7.83
C TYR A 356 -7.49 24.95 -8.83
N LYS A 357 -8.39 25.53 -9.63
CA LYS A 357 -8.09 26.68 -10.49
C LYS A 357 -7.92 27.93 -9.63
N GLY A 358 -6.74 28.53 -9.69
CA GLY A 358 -6.42 29.78 -9.02
C GLY A 358 -6.15 30.93 -10.01
N PHE A 359 -6.28 32.16 -9.53
CA PHE A 359 -5.82 33.35 -10.23
C PHE A 359 -4.89 34.16 -9.32
N LEU A 360 -3.62 34.27 -9.69
CA LEU A 360 -2.62 35.04 -8.95
C LEU A 360 -2.73 36.52 -9.33
N CYS A 361 -3.44 37.32 -8.52
CA CYS A 361 -3.73 38.72 -8.84
C CYS A 361 -2.47 39.57 -9.08
N ARG A 362 -1.38 39.33 -8.33
CA ARG A 362 -0.13 40.10 -8.46
C ARG A 362 0.57 39.90 -9.80
N SER A 363 0.48 38.71 -10.37
CA SER A 363 1.12 38.36 -11.65
C SER A 363 0.13 38.29 -12.83
N GLY A 364 -1.17 38.48 -12.58
CA GLY A 364 -2.22 38.37 -13.59
C GLY A 364 -2.32 36.98 -14.24
N ARG A 365 -1.92 35.92 -13.52
CA ARG A 365 -1.72 34.58 -14.10
C ARG A 365 -2.69 33.56 -13.53
N GLU A 366 -3.31 32.77 -14.42
CA GLU A 366 -4.06 31.57 -14.03
C GLU A 366 -3.11 30.43 -13.66
N VAL A 367 -3.45 29.72 -12.57
CA VAL A 367 -2.64 28.63 -12.02
C VAL A 367 -3.51 27.44 -11.64
N ALA A 368 -2.89 26.27 -11.54
CA ALA A 368 -3.47 25.08 -10.92
C ALA A 368 -2.79 24.84 -9.57
N VAL A 369 -3.57 24.84 -8.48
CA VAL A 369 -3.09 24.64 -7.11
C VAL A 369 -3.48 23.24 -6.66
N LYS A 370 -2.51 22.34 -6.57
CA LYS A 370 -2.67 20.98 -6.04
C LYS A 370 -2.50 21.04 -4.52
N LYS A 371 -3.58 20.79 -3.78
CA LYS A 371 -3.59 20.68 -2.33
C LYS A 371 -3.44 19.20 -1.95
N ILE A 372 -2.30 18.83 -1.38
CA ILE A 372 -1.99 17.45 -1.01
C ILE A 372 -2.75 17.07 0.25
N SER A 373 -3.33 15.86 0.28
CA SER A 373 -3.99 15.35 1.49
C SER A 373 -2.96 15.16 2.61
N SER A 374 -3.09 15.94 3.69
CA SER A 374 -2.16 15.94 4.83
C SER A 374 -2.32 14.74 5.78
N GLN A 375 -3.27 13.84 5.51
CA GLN A 375 -3.64 12.75 6.42
C GLN A 375 -2.76 11.49 6.29
N SER A 376 -1.88 11.39 5.28
CA SER A 376 -1.00 10.22 5.10
C SER A 376 0.49 10.60 5.12
N LYS A 377 1.34 9.71 5.67
CA LYS A 377 2.81 9.84 5.57
C LYS A 377 3.29 9.81 4.12
N GLN A 378 2.52 9.18 3.24
CA GLN A 378 2.80 9.06 1.82
C GLN A 378 2.67 10.42 1.09
N GLY A 379 1.65 11.21 1.39
CA GLY A 379 1.44 12.52 0.76
C GLY A 379 2.59 13.51 1.02
N ARG A 380 3.21 13.47 2.21
CA ARG A 380 4.41 14.27 2.49
C ARG A 380 5.60 13.85 1.62
N LYS A 381 5.88 12.54 1.52
CA LYS A 381 6.98 12.02 0.69
C LYS A 381 6.80 12.40 -0.78
N GLU A 382 5.57 12.38 -1.27
CA GLU A 382 5.23 12.77 -2.63
C GLU A 382 5.42 14.26 -2.86
N TYR A 383 4.97 15.11 -1.93
CA TYR A 383 5.24 16.54 -1.96
C TYR A 383 6.75 16.83 -2.01
N GLU A 384 7.54 16.23 -1.12
CA GLU A 384 8.99 16.39 -1.08
C GLU A 384 9.67 15.92 -2.36
N SER A 385 9.25 14.75 -2.87
CA SER A 385 9.74 14.20 -4.15
C SER A 385 9.43 15.12 -5.32
N GLU A 386 8.19 15.61 -5.38
CA GLU A 386 7.72 16.48 -6.45
C GLU A 386 8.50 17.80 -6.43
N VAL A 387 8.59 18.50 -5.29
CA VAL A 387 9.40 19.74 -5.16
C VAL A 387 10.86 19.48 -5.53
N LYS A 388 11.47 18.39 -5.06
CA LYS A 388 12.89 18.08 -5.33
C LYS A 388 13.18 17.82 -6.81
N ILE A 389 12.29 17.11 -7.49
CA ILE A 389 12.52 16.68 -8.89
C ILE A 389 12.04 17.76 -9.86
N ILE A 390 10.76 18.14 -9.82
CA ILE A 390 10.16 18.99 -10.86
C ILE A 390 10.63 20.45 -10.80
N SER A 391 11.19 20.91 -9.68
CA SER A 391 11.77 22.26 -9.59
C SER A 391 12.94 22.48 -10.54
N ARG A 392 13.75 21.43 -10.77
CA ARG A 392 14.97 21.44 -11.59
C ARG A 392 14.71 21.12 -13.06
N LEU A 393 13.58 20.47 -13.36
CA LEU A 393 13.23 20.07 -14.72
C LEU A 393 12.60 21.23 -15.51
N ARG A 394 13.00 21.35 -16.78
CA ARG A 394 12.47 22.34 -17.72
C ARG A 394 12.38 21.72 -19.11
N HIS A 395 11.16 21.41 -19.54
CA HIS A 395 10.92 20.88 -20.88
C HIS A 395 9.51 21.24 -21.37
N ARG A 396 9.37 21.48 -22.69
CA ARG A 396 8.10 21.92 -23.29
C ARG A 396 6.95 20.94 -23.09
N ASN A 397 7.27 19.65 -22.95
CA ASN A 397 6.31 18.56 -22.71
C ASN A 397 6.23 18.13 -21.25
N LEU A 398 6.70 18.95 -20.31
CA LEU A 398 6.46 18.78 -18.87
C LEU A 398 5.57 19.92 -18.35
N VAL A 399 4.75 19.63 -17.34
CA VAL A 399 3.97 20.66 -16.64
C VAL A 399 4.90 21.48 -15.76
N GLN A 400 4.90 22.79 -15.94
CA GLN A 400 5.79 23.69 -15.22
C GLN A 400 5.32 23.93 -13.78
N LEU A 401 6.16 23.57 -12.80
CA LEU A 401 6.00 24.01 -11.41
C LEU A 401 6.38 25.49 -11.30
N LEU A 402 5.46 26.29 -10.78
CA LEU A 402 5.62 27.72 -10.50
C LEU A 402 6.01 28.00 -9.06
N GLY A 403 5.69 27.07 -8.16
CA GLY A 403 6.09 27.18 -6.76
C GLY A 403 5.39 26.21 -5.84
N TRP A 404 5.64 26.39 -4.55
CA TRP A 404 5.15 25.52 -3.49
C TRP A 404 4.73 26.32 -2.25
N CYS A 405 3.94 25.70 -1.40
CA CYS A 405 3.57 26.23 -0.09
C CYS A 405 3.61 25.09 0.93
N HIS A 406 4.31 25.32 2.04
CA HIS A 406 4.26 24.49 3.23
C HIS A 406 4.07 25.41 4.43
N GLU A 407 2.81 25.62 4.80
CA GLU A 407 2.40 26.47 5.91
C GLU A 407 1.17 25.85 6.57
N ARG A 408 1.03 26.02 7.89
CA ARG A 408 -0.15 25.57 8.65
C ARG A 408 -0.43 24.05 8.55
N GLY A 409 0.60 23.25 8.31
CA GLY A 409 0.46 21.80 8.11
C GLY A 409 -0.16 21.39 6.77
N GLU A 410 -0.30 22.34 5.85
CA GLU A 410 -0.82 22.12 4.51
C GLU A 410 0.33 22.10 3.50
N PHE A 411 0.27 21.16 2.56
CA PHE A 411 1.25 21.01 1.48
C PHE A 411 0.57 21.35 0.15
N LEU A 412 1.04 22.39 -0.53
CA LEU A 412 0.46 22.83 -1.80
C LEU A 412 1.53 23.02 -2.87
N LEU A 413 1.17 22.66 -4.10
CA LEU A 413 2.00 22.82 -5.28
C LEU A 413 1.26 23.67 -6.30
N VAL A 414 1.98 24.61 -6.91
CA VAL A 414 1.41 25.60 -7.85
C VAL A 414 1.99 25.35 -9.23
N TYR A 415 1.14 25.01 -10.18
CA TYR A 415 1.51 24.76 -11.58
C TYR A 415 0.91 25.80 -12.51
N GLU A 416 1.44 25.85 -13.73
CA GLU A 416 0.75 26.51 -14.83
C GLU A 416 -0.65 25.91 -15.05
N PHE A 417 -1.65 26.78 -15.30
CA PHE A 417 -2.97 26.32 -15.68
C PHE A 417 -2.98 25.92 -17.17
N LEU A 418 -3.54 24.74 -17.46
CA LEU A 418 -3.63 24.19 -18.81
C LEU A 418 -5.11 23.99 -19.18
N PRO A 419 -5.65 24.74 -20.15
CA PRO A 419 -7.09 24.90 -20.33
C PRO A 419 -7.78 23.65 -20.89
N ASN A 420 -7.06 22.84 -21.67
CA ASN A 420 -7.63 21.64 -22.29
C ASN A 420 -7.67 20.45 -21.31
N GLY A 421 -7.09 20.56 -20.11
CA GLY A 421 -7.18 19.52 -19.09
C GLY A 421 -6.48 18.23 -19.49
N SER A 422 -6.83 17.12 -18.85
CA SER A 422 -6.15 15.83 -19.00
C SER A 422 -6.60 15.03 -20.21
N LEU A 423 -5.72 14.17 -20.72
CA LEU A 423 -5.94 13.33 -21.90
C LEU A 423 -7.06 12.31 -21.67
N ASP A 424 -7.18 11.73 -20.47
CA ASP A 424 -8.25 10.80 -20.11
C ASP A 424 -9.65 11.40 -20.32
N ALA A 425 -9.81 12.70 -20.01
CA ALA A 425 -11.08 13.40 -20.15
C ALA A 425 -11.52 13.44 -21.62
N HIS A 426 -10.58 13.53 -22.55
CA HIS A 426 -10.84 13.51 -23.98
C HIS A 426 -11.00 12.11 -24.56
N LEU A 427 -10.24 11.12 -24.08
CA LEU A 427 -10.32 9.75 -24.57
C LEU A 427 -11.59 9.04 -24.08
N PHE A 428 -12.00 9.25 -22.82
CA PHE A 428 -13.05 8.45 -22.19
C PHE A 428 -14.37 9.21 -21.98
N GLY A 429 -14.61 10.26 -22.77
CA GLY A 429 -15.96 10.83 -22.97
C GLY A 429 -16.41 11.92 -21.99
N ARG A 430 -15.49 12.56 -21.25
CA ARG A 430 -15.81 13.75 -20.42
C ARG A 430 -15.69 15.06 -21.20
N LYS A 431 -14.96 15.05 -22.32
CA LYS A 431 -14.72 16.18 -23.22
C LYS A 431 -14.85 15.74 -24.68
N THR A 432 -14.79 16.72 -25.57
CA THR A 432 -14.81 16.50 -27.02
C THR A 432 -13.69 15.53 -27.44
N PRO A 433 -13.99 14.49 -28.23
CA PRO A 433 -12.98 13.58 -28.75
C PRO A 433 -11.89 14.31 -29.53
N LEU A 434 -10.64 13.90 -29.37
CA LEU A 434 -9.52 14.49 -30.11
C LEU A 434 -9.43 13.87 -31.51
N PRO A 435 -9.20 14.68 -32.55
CA PRO A 435 -8.93 14.19 -33.90
C PRO A 435 -7.59 13.43 -33.92
N TRP A 436 -7.44 12.53 -34.90
CA TRP A 436 -6.27 11.63 -34.99
C TRP A 436 -4.93 12.37 -34.99
N SER A 437 -4.81 13.45 -35.76
CA SER A 437 -3.58 14.25 -35.86
C SER A 437 -3.11 14.77 -34.49
N ILE A 438 -4.06 15.14 -33.62
CA ILE A 438 -3.77 15.60 -32.26
C ILE A 438 -3.40 14.43 -31.35
N ARG A 439 -4.08 13.29 -31.48
CA ARG A 439 -3.75 12.07 -30.73
C ARG A 439 -2.33 11.59 -31.00
N TYR A 440 -1.94 11.53 -32.28
CA TYR A 440 -0.59 11.15 -32.69
C TYR A 440 0.46 12.15 -32.17
N LYS A 441 0.16 13.46 -32.27
CA LYS A 441 0.99 14.53 -31.70
C LYS A 441 1.18 14.38 -30.19
N VAL A 442 0.12 14.03 -29.46
CA VAL A 442 0.15 13.79 -28.01
C VAL A 442 1.07 12.62 -27.67
N ALA A 443 0.96 11.49 -28.36
CA ALA A 443 1.84 10.34 -28.17
C ALA A 443 3.32 10.71 -28.40
N ALA A 444 3.61 11.42 -29.49
CA ALA A 444 4.97 11.89 -29.78
C ALA A 444 5.48 12.90 -28.74
N GLY A 445 4.60 13.78 -28.23
CA GLY A 445 4.93 14.73 -27.16
C GLY A 445 5.25 14.04 -25.82
N LEU A 446 4.48 13.01 -25.48
CA LEU A 446 4.73 12.19 -24.29
C LEU A 446 6.06 11.43 -24.41
N ALA A 447 6.36 10.83 -25.57
CA ALA A 447 7.64 10.16 -25.79
C ALA A 447 8.83 11.13 -25.63
N LYS A 448 8.71 12.38 -26.12
CA LYS A 448 9.73 13.44 -25.91
C LYS A 448 9.90 13.80 -24.44
N ALA A 449 8.82 13.88 -23.67
CA ALA A 449 8.90 14.10 -22.23
C ALA A 449 9.70 13.00 -21.53
N LEU A 450 9.42 11.74 -21.86
CA LEU A 450 10.12 10.61 -21.25
C LEU A 450 11.57 10.49 -21.71
N LEU A 451 11.87 10.76 -22.99
CA LEU A 451 13.26 10.85 -23.47
C LEU A 451 14.05 11.87 -22.66
N TYR A 452 13.48 13.05 -22.44
CA TYR A 452 14.13 14.10 -21.64
C TYR A 452 14.42 13.61 -20.21
N LEU A 453 13.44 12.98 -19.55
CA LEU A 453 13.60 12.45 -18.19
C LEU A 453 14.63 11.32 -18.10
N HIS A 454 14.69 10.46 -19.12
CA HIS A 454 15.50 9.25 -19.10
C HIS A 454 16.94 9.45 -19.57
N GLU A 455 17.17 10.37 -20.52
CA GLU A 455 18.45 10.46 -21.24
C GLU A 455 19.02 11.87 -21.39
N GLU A 456 18.20 12.93 -21.42
CA GLU A 456 18.69 14.28 -21.74
C GLU A 456 18.91 15.16 -20.49
N TRP A 457 18.37 14.76 -19.34
CA TRP A 457 18.62 15.42 -18.06
C TRP A 457 19.86 14.83 -17.36
N GLU A 458 20.54 15.64 -16.53
CA GLU A 458 21.78 15.29 -15.82
C GLU A 458 21.70 13.96 -15.06
N GLN A 459 20.52 13.64 -14.54
CA GLN A 459 20.25 12.39 -13.84
C GLN A 459 19.00 11.74 -14.42
N CYS A 460 19.02 10.42 -14.56
CA CYS A 460 17.84 9.67 -14.98
C CYS A 460 16.71 9.84 -13.96
N VAL A 461 15.56 10.33 -14.42
CA VAL A 461 14.32 10.43 -13.66
C VAL A 461 13.34 9.36 -14.17
N VAL A 462 12.91 8.46 -13.30
CA VAL A 462 11.82 7.52 -13.60
C VAL A 462 10.52 8.07 -13.01
N HIS A 463 9.49 8.23 -13.84
CA HIS A 463 8.24 8.89 -13.50
C HIS A 463 7.31 8.03 -12.63
N ARG A 464 7.17 6.73 -12.95
CA ARG A 464 6.39 5.70 -12.22
C ARG A 464 4.86 5.83 -12.24
N ASP A 465 4.31 6.96 -12.65
CA ASP A 465 2.85 7.15 -12.76
C ASP A 465 2.42 7.72 -14.12
N ILE A 466 2.88 7.11 -15.22
CA ILE A 466 2.50 7.51 -16.57
C ILE A 466 1.13 6.90 -16.90
N LYS A 467 0.13 7.77 -17.09
CA LYS A 467 -1.26 7.43 -17.43
C LYS A 467 -1.94 8.64 -18.06
N PRO A 468 -3.08 8.50 -18.78
CA PRO A 468 -3.70 9.62 -19.49
C PRO A 468 -4.18 10.74 -18.56
N SER A 469 -4.54 10.46 -17.30
CA SER A 469 -4.93 11.51 -16.33
C SER A 469 -3.77 12.44 -15.94
N ASN A 470 -2.53 11.98 -16.09
CA ASN A 470 -1.32 12.75 -15.78
C ASN A 470 -0.72 13.43 -17.02
N VAL A 471 -1.31 13.22 -18.19
CA VAL A 471 -0.94 13.91 -19.43
C VAL A 471 -1.92 15.05 -19.66
N ILE A 472 -1.47 16.29 -19.42
CA ILE A 472 -2.30 17.49 -19.51
C ILE A 472 -2.04 18.20 -20.84
N LEU A 473 -3.08 18.78 -21.43
CA LEU A 473 -3.03 19.43 -22.75
C LEU A 473 -3.00 20.95 -22.61
N ASP A 474 -2.01 21.59 -23.23
CA ASP A 474 -1.96 23.05 -23.34
C ASP A 474 -3.01 23.60 -24.34
N SER A 475 -3.07 24.92 -24.51
CA SER A 475 -4.01 25.57 -25.44
C SER A 475 -3.86 25.12 -26.90
N GLY A 476 -2.67 24.69 -27.31
CA GLY A 476 -2.38 24.14 -28.62
C GLY A 476 -2.56 22.62 -28.71
N PHE A 477 -3.13 21.97 -27.69
CA PHE A 477 -3.23 20.52 -27.57
C PHE A 477 -1.87 19.80 -27.65
N ASN A 478 -0.81 20.41 -27.12
CA ASN A 478 0.46 19.73 -26.91
C ASN A 478 0.44 19.03 -25.55
N ALA A 479 1.00 17.82 -25.49
CA ALA A 479 1.08 17.03 -24.29
C ALA A 479 2.11 17.59 -23.30
N LYS A 480 1.71 17.71 -22.03
CA LYS A 480 2.57 18.03 -20.89
C LYS A 480 2.38 16.98 -19.80
N LEU A 481 3.42 16.22 -19.52
CA LEU A 481 3.42 15.22 -18.45
C LEU A 481 3.57 15.94 -17.10
N GLY A 482 2.68 15.62 -16.15
CA GLY A 482 2.70 16.13 -14.79
C GLY A 482 2.60 14.99 -13.76
N ASP A 483 2.50 15.39 -12.49
CA ASP A 483 2.42 14.52 -11.31
C ASP A 483 3.69 13.70 -11.02
N PHE A 484 4.68 14.38 -10.42
CA PHE A 484 5.99 13.81 -10.11
C PHE A 484 6.09 13.26 -8.67
N GLY A 485 4.96 13.08 -7.98
CA GLY A 485 4.96 12.63 -6.58
C GLY A 485 5.63 11.25 -6.38
N LEU A 486 5.46 10.35 -7.35
CA LEU A 486 6.09 9.03 -7.31
C LEU A 486 7.47 8.99 -7.97
N ALA A 487 7.89 10.05 -8.67
CA ALA A 487 9.10 10.05 -9.47
C ALA A 487 10.36 9.83 -8.61
N ARG A 488 11.39 9.20 -9.18
CA ARG A 488 12.65 8.91 -8.47
C ARG A 488 13.85 9.17 -9.37
N LEU A 489 14.92 9.67 -8.77
CA LEU A 489 16.24 9.74 -9.40
C LEU A 489 16.87 8.35 -9.35
N VAL A 490 17.36 7.87 -10.49
CA VAL A 490 18.08 6.60 -10.61
C VAL A 490 19.54 6.91 -10.87
N ASP A 491 20.40 6.47 -9.95
CA ASP A 491 21.84 6.54 -10.15
C ASP A 491 22.29 5.41 -11.09
N HIS A 492 23.06 5.75 -12.12
CA HIS A 492 23.58 4.77 -13.08
C HIS A 492 24.71 3.90 -12.50
N GLN A 493 25.31 4.30 -11.37
CA GLN A 493 26.47 3.63 -10.79
C GLN A 493 26.14 2.70 -9.61
N VAL A 494 24.97 2.87 -8.99
CA VAL A 494 24.54 2.05 -7.85
C VAL A 494 23.27 1.30 -8.25
N GLY A 495 23.32 -0.03 -8.24
CA GLY A 495 22.23 -0.88 -8.71
C GLY A 495 20.83 -0.48 -8.19
N GLN A 496 19.80 -0.79 -8.98
CA GLN A 496 18.40 -0.44 -8.70
C GLN A 496 17.97 -0.85 -7.28
N HIS A 497 17.80 0.12 -6.40
CA HIS A 497 17.27 -0.05 -5.05
C HIS A 497 15.78 -0.38 -5.11
N ALA A 498 15.28 -1.21 -4.18
CA ALA A 498 13.86 -1.49 -4.06
C ALA A 498 13.12 -0.21 -3.64
N THR A 499 12.21 0.28 -4.48
CA THR A 499 11.50 1.56 -4.29
C THR A 499 10.09 1.41 -3.69
N GLY A 500 9.73 0.18 -3.31
CA GLY A 500 8.36 -0.21 -3.00
C GLY A 500 7.48 -0.29 -4.25
N VAL A 501 6.43 -1.11 -4.22
CA VAL A 501 5.43 -1.16 -5.29
C VAL A 501 4.58 0.10 -5.20
N ALA A 502 4.69 0.98 -6.20
CA ALA A 502 3.87 2.19 -6.30
C ALA A 502 3.64 2.53 -7.78
N GLY A 503 2.44 3.00 -8.10
CA GLY A 503 1.96 3.32 -9.45
C GLY A 503 0.50 2.93 -9.63
N THR A 504 -0.08 3.23 -10.78
CA THR A 504 -1.50 2.96 -11.04
C THR A 504 -1.72 1.57 -11.64
N LEU A 505 -2.65 0.78 -11.08
CA LEU A 505 -3.06 -0.52 -11.63
C LEU A 505 -3.53 -0.37 -13.08
N GLY A 506 -3.08 -1.28 -13.95
CA GLY A 506 -3.29 -1.21 -15.41
C GLY A 506 -2.11 -0.61 -16.17
N TYR A 507 -1.30 0.24 -15.53
CA TYR A 507 -0.10 0.85 -16.13
C TYR A 507 1.20 0.29 -15.55
N LEU A 508 1.13 -0.36 -14.39
CA LEU A 508 2.27 -1.02 -13.75
C LEU A 508 2.82 -2.18 -14.59
N ALA A 509 4.12 -2.13 -14.86
CA ALA A 509 4.83 -3.19 -15.55
C ALA A 509 4.85 -4.50 -14.73
N PRO A 510 4.81 -5.68 -15.37
CA PRO A 510 4.72 -6.98 -14.68
C PRO A 510 5.83 -7.22 -13.63
N GLU A 511 7.05 -6.77 -13.93
CA GLU A 511 8.22 -6.91 -13.04
C GLU A 511 8.13 -6.04 -11.79
N CYS A 512 7.40 -4.91 -11.85
CA CYS A 512 7.23 -4.02 -10.71
C CYS A 512 6.44 -4.70 -9.58
N PHE A 513 5.49 -5.59 -9.90
CA PHE A 513 4.77 -6.41 -8.91
C PHE A 513 5.68 -7.36 -8.15
N HIS A 514 6.79 -7.81 -8.76
CA HIS A 514 7.67 -8.83 -8.21
C HIS A 514 8.89 -8.26 -7.51
N THR A 515 9.46 -7.20 -8.07
CA THR A 515 10.74 -6.65 -7.65
C THR A 515 10.59 -5.37 -6.83
N GLY A 516 9.45 -4.66 -6.94
CA GLY A 516 9.29 -3.31 -6.39
C GLY A 516 10.30 -2.29 -6.97
N LYS A 517 10.96 -2.64 -8.07
CA LYS A 517 11.97 -1.80 -8.74
C LYS A 517 11.31 -1.05 -9.89
N ALA A 518 11.52 0.25 -9.92
CA ALA A 518 11.15 1.11 -11.04
C ALA A 518 12.38 1.36 -11.93
N SER A 519 12.17 1.39 -13.23
CA SER A 519 13.22 1.60 -14.23
C SER A 519 12.70 2.34 -15.47
N LYS A 520 13.61 2.73 -16.37
CA LYS A 520 13.25 3.36 -17.66
C LYS A 520 12.32 2.45 -18.47
N GLU A 521 12.54 1.13 -18.39
CA GLU A 521 11.73 0.11 -19.07
C GLU A 521 10.32 -0.03 -18.46
N SER A 522 10.16 0.23 -17.16
CA SER A 522 8.83 0.26 -16.52
C SER A 522 8.02 1.49 -16.93
N ASP A 523 8.68 2.64 -17.12
CA ASP A 523 8.06 3.83 -17.71
C ASP A 523 7.71 3.60 -19.19
N ALA A 524 8.57 2.88 -19.93
CA ALA A 524 8.30 2.48 -21.31
C ALA A 524 7.05 1.60 -21.41
N TYR A 525 6.87 0.63 -20.50
CA TYR A 525 5.64 -0.16 -20.44
C TYR A 525 4.40 0.72 -20.24
N SER A 526 4.47 1.65 -19.29
CA SER A 526 3.38 2.58 -18.99
C SER A 526 3.06 3.48 -20.19
N PHE A 527 4.08 3.97 -20.91
CA PHE A 527 3.91 4.66 -22.19
C PHE A 527 3.21 3.78 -23.23
N GLY A 528 3.59 2.50 -23.33
CA GLY A 528 2.96 1.55 -24.23
C GLY A 528 1.46 1.43 -23.98
N MET A 529 1.05 1.32 -22.72
CA MET A 529 -0.36 1.32 -22.33
C MET A 529 -1.08 2.60 -22.80
N VAL A 530 -0.50 3.78 -22.53
CA VAL A 530 -1.09 5.07 -22.96
C VAL A 530 -1.17 5.16 -24.49
N ALA A 531 -0.17 4.68 -25.23
CA ALA A 531 -0.19 4.66 -26.69
C ALA A 531 -1.34 3.80 -27.23
N LEU A 532 -1.59 2.64 -26.62
CA LEU A 532 -2.73 1.78 -26.95
C LEU A 532 -4.07 2.45 -26.62
N GLU A 533 -4.18 3.16 -25.49
CA GLU A 533 -5.41 3.90 -25.14
C GLU A 533 -5.67 5.07 -26.11
N ILE A 534 -4.61 5.76 -26.55
CA ILE A 534 -4.70 6.83 -27.55
C ILE A 534 -5.28 6.31 -28.88
N ALA A 535 -4.79 5.14 -29.33
CA ALA A 535 -5.21 4.51 -30.58
C ALA A 535 -6.63 3.94 -30.50
N THR A 536 -6.94 3.23 -29.41
CA THR A 536 -8.18 2.46 -29.26
C THR A 536 -9.33 3.24 -28.65
N GLY A 537 -9.04 4.34 -27.94
CA GLY A 537 -10.02 5.10 -27.17
C GLY A 537 -10.61 4.33 -25.98
N ARG A 538 -10.04 3.17 -25.62
CA ARG A 538 -10.49 2.30 -24.52
C ARG A 538 -9.56 2.43 -23.32
N PRO A 539 -10.06 2.40 -22.08
CA PRO A 539 -9.22 2.44 -20.89
C PRO A 539 -8.44 1.13 -20.71
N ALA A 540 -7.26 1.21 -20.10
CA ALA A 540 -6.39 0.07 -19.80
C ALA A 540 -7.08 -1.03 -18.97
N VAL A 541 -8.03 -0.63 -18.12
CA VAL A 541 -8.90 -1.51 -17.33
C VAL A 541 -10.34 -1.04 -17.50
N GLU A 542 -11.13 -1.77 -18.28
CA GLU A 542 -12.55 -1.49 -18.48
C GLU A 542 -13.36 -2.15 -17.34
N HIS A 543 -13.94 -1.33 -16.46
CA HIS A 543 -14.97 -1.79 -15.53
C HIS A 543 -16.29 -1.80 -16.32
N GLY A 544 -16.57 -2.88 -17.04
CA GLY A 544 -17.80 -2.98 -17.81
C GLY A 544 -19.04 -2.78 -16.93
N ASN A 545 -20.01 -2.00 -17.40
CA ASN A 545 -21.34 -1.82 -16.79
C ASN A 545 -22.22 -3.09 -16.84
N VAL A 546 -21.62 -4.25 -17.15
CA VAL A 546 -22.26 -5.56 -17.11
C VAL A 546 -21.36 -6.43 -16.25
N ALA A 547 -21.87 -6.84 -15.10
CA ALA A 547 -21.18 -7.61 -14.05
C ALA A 547 -20.77 -9.06 -14.47
N VAL A 548 -20.55 -9.31 -15.77
CA VAL A 548 -20.41 -10.64 -16.38
C VAL A 548 -19.21 -10.75 -17.32
N ALA A 549 -18.51 -9.65 -17.65
CA ALA A 549 -17.28 -9.71 -18.45
C ALA A 549 -16.03 -9.57 -17.57
N VAL A 550 -15.11 -10.54 -17.64
CA VAL A 550 -13.74 -10.39 -17.13
C VAL A 550 -13.17 -9.12 -17.76
N PRO A 551 -12.56 -8.19 -17.00
CA PRO A 551 -11.94 -7.01 -17.60
C PRO A 551 -10.86 -7.49 -18.55
N VAL A 552 -11.13 -7.38 -19.85
CA VAL A 552 -10.15 -7.70 -20.88
C VAL A 552 -9.07 -6.63 -20.74
N ARG A 553 -7.86 -7.03 -20.33
CA ARG A 553 -6.73 -6.11 -20.23
C ARG A 553 -6.44 -5.60 -21.64
N LEU A 554 -6.44 -4.28 -21.82
CA LEU A 554 -6.32 -3.64 -23.13
C LEU A 554 -5.19 -4.23 -23.97
N VAL A 555 -4.02 -4.42 -23.36
CA VAL A 555 -2.84 -4.99 -24.01
C VAL A 555 -3.08 -6.40 -24.56
N GLU A 556 -3.77 -7.28 -23.82
CA GLU A 556 -4.04 -8.66 -24.24
C GLU A 556 -4.95 -8.69 -25.47
N TRP A 557 -5.98 -7.84 -25.48
CA TRP A 557 -6.89 -7.70 -26.60
C TRP A 557 -6.21 -7.15 -27.85
N VAL A 558 -5.44 -6.07 -27.73
CA VAL A 558 -4.72 -5.51 -28.89
C VAL A 558 -3.68 -6.52 -29.41
N TRP A 559 -3.00 -7.27 -28.53
CA TRP A 559 -2.06 -8.32 -28.92
C TRP A 559 -2.76 -9.47 -29.67
N GLU A 560 -3.96 -9.85 -29.24
CA GLU A 560 -4.78 -10.84 -29.95
C GLU A 560 -5.16 -10.35 -31.36
N MET A 561 -5.57 -9.08 -31.48
CA MET A 561 -5.90 -8.47 -32.77
C MET A 561 -4.67 -8.41 -33.70
N TYR A 562 -3.49 -8.08 -33.16
CA TYR A 562 -2.21 -8.16 -33.86
C TYR A 562 -1.93 -9.59 -34.36
N GLY A 563 -2.05 -10.59 -33.48
CA GLY A 563 -1.84 -12.00 -33.82
C GLY A 563 -2.76 -12.52 -34.93
N LYS A 564 -3.99 -12.00 -35.00
CA LYS A 564 -5.00 -12.30 -36.03
C LYS A 564 -4.86 -11.44 -37.29
N ARG A 565 -3.87 -10.53 -37.37
CA ARG A 565 -3.71 -9.53 -38.46
C ARG A 565 -4.93 -8.63 -38.66
N ARG A 566 -5.63 -8.31 -37.57
CA ARG A 566 -6.83 -7.46 -37.52
C ARG A 566 -6.59 -6.19 -36.69
N LEU A 567 -5.34 -5.74 -36.59
CA LEU A 567 -4.94 -4.66 -35.68
C LEU A 567 -5.73 -3.37 -35.91
N MET A 568 -6.04 -3.04 -37.17
CA MET A 568 -6.82 -1.84 -37.51
C MET A 568 -8.24 -1.82 -36.96
N GLU A 569 -8.83 -2.99 -36.66
CA GLU A 569 -10.15 -3.06 -36.03
C GLU A 569 -10.13 -2.68 -34.54
N ALA A 570 -8.93 -2.59 -33.94
CA ALA A 570 -8.78 -2.11 -32.58
C ALA A 570 -8.84 -0.57 -32.49
N ALA A 571 -8.74 0.15 -33.61
CA ALA A 571 -8.80 1.60 -33.64
C ALA A 571 -10.11 2.14 -33.04
N ASP A 572 -10.05 3.33 -32.44
CA ASP A 572 -11.21 3.99 -31.84
C ASP A 572 -12.34 4.16 -32.86
N GLN A 573 -13.45 3.45 -32.62
CA GLN A 573 -14.60 3.41 -33.52
C GLN A 573 -15.21 4.80 -33.77
N ARG A 574 -15.03 5.74 -32.84
CA ARG A 574 -15.51 7.13 -32.98
C ARG A 574 -14.77 7.91 -34.07
N MET A 575 -13.59 7.45 -34.49
CA MET A 575 -12.85 8.08 -35.58
C MET A 575 -13.36 7.67 -36.97
N GLY A 576 -14.11 6.57 -37.09
CA GLY A 576 -14.52 6.06 -38.40
C GLY A 576 -13.32 5.81 -39.32
N SER A 577 -13.19 6.59 -40.39
CA SER A 577 -12.06 6.57 -41.33
C SER A 577 -11.14 7.80 -41.22
N ASP A 578 -11.33 8.66 -40.22
CA ASP A 578 -10.59 9.92 -40.04
C ASP A 578 -9.27 9.72 -39.28
N PHE A 579 -8.42 8.84 -39.82
CA PHE A 579 -7.05 8.64 -39.36
C PHE A 579 -6.16 8.14 -40.51
N LYS A 580 -4.86 8.38 -40.40
CA LYS A 580 -3.89 7.80 -41.33
C LYS A 580 -3.57 6.38 -40.90
N ALA A 581 -3.90 5.40 -41.73
CA ALA A 581 -3.76 3.97 -41.39
C ALA A 581 -2.33 3.60 -40.97
N GLU A 582 -1.32 4.10 -41.67
CA GLU A 582 0.09 3.84 -41.37
C GLU A 582 0.50 4.38 -39.98
N GLU A 583 0.11 5.61 -39.64
CA GLU A 583 0.40 6.19 -38.32
C GLU A 583 -0.33 5.40 -37.21
N MET A 584 -1.57 4.99 -37.44
CA MET A 584 -2.40 4.25 -36.51
C MET A 584 -1.84 2.86 -36.21
N GLU A 585 -1.50 2.11 -37.27
CA GLU A 585 -0.83 0.82 -37.16
C GLU A 585 0.52 0.97 -36.44
N ARG A 586 1.32 1.96 -36.84
CA ARG A 586 2.63 2.24 -36.23
C ARG A 586 2.51 2.54 -34.74
N LEU A 587 1.55 3.36 -34.33
CA LEU A 587 1.35 3.69 -32.91
C LEU A 587 0.98 2.45 -32.09
N MET A 588 0.10 1.58 -32.62
CA MET A 588 -0.27 0.35 -31.93
C MET A 588 0.88 -0.64 -31.83
N LEU A 589 1.68 -0.79 -32.90
CA LEU A 589 2.87 -1.64 -32.89
C LEU A 589 3.93 -1.15 -31.89
N VAL A 590 4.18 0.16 -31.85
CA VAL A 590 5.04 0.78 -30.83
C VAL A 590 4.46 0.55 -29.43
N GLY A 591 3.15 0.70 -29.26
CA GLY A 591 2.45 0.43 -28.01
C GLY A 591 2.67 -1.00 -27.50
N LEU A 592 2.52 -2.00 -28.37
CA LEU A 592 2.77 -3.41 -28.06
C LEU A 592 4.27 -3.69 -27.78
N TRP A 593 5.18 -3.06 -28.53
CA TRP A 593 6.62 -3.21 -28.31
C TRP A 593 7.04 -2.64 -26.95
N CYS A 594 6.52 -1.47 -26.59
CA CYS A 594 6.68 -0.87 -25.28
C CYS A 594 6.03 -1.70 -24.17
N ALA A 595 4.85 -2.28 -24.41
CA ALA A 595 4.12 -3.09 -23.44
C ALA A 595 4.60 -4.56 -23.40
N HIS A 596 5.77 -4.88 -23.94
CA HIS A 596 6.30 -6.23 -23.95
C HIS A 596 6.47 -6.78 -22.51
N PRO A 597 6.03 -8.02 -22.22
CA PRO A 597 6.12 -8.60 -20.88
C PRO A 597 7.53 -8.68 -20.31
N ASP A 598 8.52 -9.02 -21.15
CA ASP A 598 9.94 -8.97 -20.81
C ASP A 598 10.47 -7.54 -20.97
N GLN A 599 10.96 -6.95 -19.88
CA GLN A 599 11.54 -5.61 -19.84
C GLN A 599 12.72 -5.43 -20.81
N ARG A 600 13.48 -6.49 -21.09
CA ARG A 600 14.70 -6.42 -21.93
C ARG A 600 14.40 -6.25 -23.41
N GLN A 601 13.16 -6.55 -23.81
CA GLN A 601 12.70 -6.43 -25.19
C GLN A 601 12.04 -5.07 -25.47
N ARG A 602 11.86 -4.23 -24.45
CA ARG A 602 11.22 -2.92 -24.59
C ARG A 602 12.20 -1.92 -25.18
N PRO A 603 11.75 -1.01 -26.06
CA PRO A 603 12.59 0.03 -26.62
C PRO A 603 12.92 1.12 -25.60
N SER A 604 14.03 1.79 -25.83
CA SER A 604 14.30 3.12 -25.27
C SER A 604 13.33 4.17 -25.82
N MET A 605 13.14 5.28 -25.10
CA MET A 605 12.29 6.38 -25.60
C MET A 605 12.84 7.03 -26.87
N ARG A 606 14.15 6.96 -27.09
CA ARG A 606 14.79 7.39 -28.34
C ARG A 606 14.33 6.54 -29.53
N GLU A 607 14.38 5.22 -29.40
CA GLU A 607 13.88 4.29 -30.42
C GLU A 607 12.39 4.45 -30.67
N VAL A 608 11.60 4.70 -29.62
CA VAL A 608 10.17 5.02 -29.73
C VAL A 608 9.95 6.25 -30.60
N ILE A 609 10.66 7.35 -30.35
CA ILE A 609 10.51 8.60 -31.13
C ILE A 609 10.91 8.38 -32.59
N GLN A 610 12.03 7.70 -32.82
CA GLN A 610 12.50 7.30 -34.14
C GLN A 610 11.44 6.45 -34.87
N ALA A 611 10.86 5.47 -34.18
CA ALA A 611 9.83 4.61 -34.74
C ALA A 611 8.55 5.39 -35.11
N LEU A 612 8.11 6.31 -34.26
CA LEU A 612 6.95 7.19 -34.52
C LEU A 612 7.20 8.22 -35.63
N ARG A 613 8.46 8.53 -35.96
CA ARG A 613 8.79 9.43 -37.08
C ARG A 613 9.04 8.71 -38.40
N PHE A 614 8.96 7.38 -38.41
CA PHE A 614 9.39 6.56 -39.55
C PHE A 614 10.88 6.75 -39.90
N GLU A 615 11.70 7.07 -38.89
CA GLU A 615 13.13 7.36 -39.04
C GLU A 615 13.97 6.29 -38.31
N GLY A 616 14.76 5.50 -39.03
CA GLY A 616 15.87 4.69 -38.48
C GLY A 616 15.53 3.49 -37.59
N ALA A 617 14.46 3.53 -36.80
CA ALA A 617 14.07 2.43 -35.91
C ALA A 617 13.17 1.41 -36.63
N VAL A 618 13.67 0.19 -36.74
CA VAL A 618 12.89 -0.97 -37.20
C VAL A 618 12.15 -1.53 -36.00
N ILE A 619 10.81 -1.45 -36.02
CA ILE A 619 10.00 -2.13 -35.00
C ILE A 619 10.24 -3.64 -35.16
N PRO A 620 10.65 -4.35 -34.10
CA PRO A 620 10.90 -5.78 -34.19
C PRO A 620 9.60 -6.52 -34.51
N ASN A 621 9.71 -7.64 -35.21
CA ASN A 621 8.56 -8.49 -35.47
C ASN A 621 8.09 -9.12 -34.15
N LEU A 622 7.00 -8.58 -33.59
CA LEU A 622 6.47 -9.04 -32.31
C LEU A 622 5.85 -10.44 -32.46
N PRO A 623 5.92 -11.29 -31.42
CA PRO A 623 5.32 -12.62 -31.45
C PRO A 623 3.79 -12.53 -31.60
N LYS A 624 3.21 -13.41 -32.42
CA LYS A 624 1.75 -13.43 -32.68
C LYS A 624 0.89 -13.71 -31.44
N LYS A 625 1.46 -14.38 -30.43
CA LYS A 625 0.84 -14.60 -29.12
C LYS A 625 1.64 -13.83 -28.09
N MET A 626 0.95 -13.16 -27.17
CA MET A 626 1.61 -12.43 -26.08
C MET A 626 2.46 -13.39 -25.26
N PRO A 627 3.75 -13.10 -25.04
CA PRO A 627 4.59 -13.92 -24.17
C PRO A 627 4.06 -13.93 -22.75
N VAL A 628 4.27 -15.04 -22.04
CA VAL A 628 4.01 -15.06 -20.59
C VAL A 628 5.15 -14.29 -19.90
N PRO A 629 4.87 -13.39 -18.96
CA PRO A 629 5.92 -12.74 -18.18
C PRO A 629 6.81 -13.78 -17.50
N VAL A 630 8.10 -13.77 -17.81
CA VAL A 630 9.10 -14.64 -17.16
C VAL A 630 9.81 -13.82 -16.09
N PHE A 631 9.61 -14.19 -14.83
CA PHE A 631 10.33 -13.58 -13.71
C PHE A 631 11.55 -14.44 -13.37
N PRO A 632 12.76 -13.86 -13.27
CA PRO A 632 13.90 -14.59 -12.74
C PRO A 632 13.53 -15.10 -11.34
N SER A 633 13.67 -16.40 -11.11
CA SER A 633 13.61 -16.96 -9.77
C SER A 633 14.68 -16.27 -8.91
N LEU A 634 14.26 -15.65 -7.81
CA LEU A 634 15.17 -15.19 -6.76
C LEU A 634 15.72 -16.43 -6.06
N LEU A 635 16.64 -17.14 -6.71
CA LEU A 635 17.51 -18.06 -6.01
C LEU A 635 18.40 -17.22 -5.06
N PRO A 636 18.60 -17.64 -3.80
CA PRO A 636 19.64 -17.06 -2.97
C PRO A 636 20.96 -17.14 -3.76
N PRO A 637 21.87 -16.15 -3.65
CA PRO A 637 23.20 -16.30 -4.20
C PRO A 637 23.79 -17.59 -3.61
N THR A 638 24.03 -18.58 -4.47
CA THR A 638 24.76 -19.78 -4.12
C THR A 638 26.08 -19.32 -3.55
N LEU A 639 26.34 -19.67 -2.28
CA LEU A 639 27.67 -19.58 -1.68
C LEU A 639 28.65 -20.18 -2.68
N SER A 640 29.44 -19.32 -3.32
CA SER A 640 30.61 -19.74 -4.08
C SER A 640 31.53 -20.47 -3.11
N SER A 641 31.55 -21.79 -3.23
CA SER A 641 32.55 -22.65 -2.60
C SER A 641 33.95 -22.11 -2.96
N PRO A 642 34.84 -21.84 -1.98
CA PRO A 642 36.21 -21.47 -2.28
C PRO A 642 36.93 -22.68 -2.85
N SER A 643 37.24 -22.64 -4.15
CA SER A 643 38.10 -23.59 -4.82
C SER A 643 39.56 -23.20 -4.60
N THR A 644 40.13 -23.57 -3.46
CA THR A 644 41.57 -23.86 -3.29
C THR A 644 41.81 -24.51 -1.91
N PRO A 645 42.41 -25.72 -1.83
CA PRO A 645 42.86 -26.27 -0.56
C PRO A 645 44.16 -25.55 -0.11
N PRO A 646 44.34 -25.30 1.20
CA PRO A 646 45.58 -24.69 1.70
C PRO A 646 46.71 -25.72 1.66
N THR A 647 47.73 -25.46 0.85
CA THR A 647 49.00 -26.18 0.89
C THR A 647 49.83 -25.62 2.04
N ILE A 648 50.02 -26.44 3.09
CA ILE A 648 50.96 -26.18 4.18
C ILE A 648 52.34 -26.68 3.71
N THR A 649 53.32 -25.79 3.57
CA THR A 649 54.71 -26.16 3.33
C THR A 649 55.51 -25.90 4.59
N PHE A 650 56.08 -26.97 5.17
CA PHE A 650 56.98 -26.93 6.30
C PHE A 650 58.36 -26.40 5.87
N GLY A 651 58.82 -25.33 6.52
CA GLY A 651 60.19 -24.83 6.43
C GLY A 651 60.88 -24.93 7.79
N SER A 652 61.84 -25.84 7.87
CA SER A 652 62.70 -26.18 9.00
C SER A 652 63.45 -24.97 9.59
N PHE A 653 63.37 -24.80 10.91
CA PHE A 653 64.35 -24.01 11.69
C PHE A 653 65.63 -24.83 11.88
N THR A 654 66.75 -24.32 11.39
CA THR A 654 68.07 -24.61 11.96
C THR A 654 68.61 -23.35 12.61
N THR A 655 69.07 -23.54 13.84
CA THR A 655 69.61 -22.59 14.81
C THR A 655 70.93 -21.98 14.38
N GLY A 656 71.21 -20.75 14.83
CA GLY A 656 72.49 -20.10 14.59
C GLY A 656 72.69 -18.79 15.36
N ARG A 657 73.03 -18.94 16.65
CA ARG A 657 73.57 -17.98 17.64
C ARG A 657 72.65 -16.92 18.25
#